data_AF-A0A6V7PBT3-F1
#
_entry.id   AF-A0A6V7PBT3-F1
#
_cell.length_a   1.000
_cell.length_b   1.000
_cell.length_c   1.000
_cell.angle_alpha   90.00
_cell.angle_beta   90.00
_cell.angle_gamma   90.00
#
_symmetry.space_group_name_H-M   'P 1'
#
loop_
_entity.id
_entity.type
_entity.pdbx_description
1 polymer ?
#
loop_
_entity_poly.entity_id
_entity_poly.type
_entity_poly.pdbx_seq_one_letter_code
_entity_poly.pdbx_strand_id
1 'polypeptide(L)'
;MASPRILPSSSPLKKLPTFRDGGGEPATSAAPSSSPLDSFASDPVFSAFLSPEFDSSRFSSQALSSGSAASRAESLHEAIRVLQRHLRSEVLSRHPSLLSHLLSLRSAASSLSHLRPSAASLLASLRRARLDLSAPRSALRAHSLQLSHLLAAADLLHHSSRLLRLSARLRLRDSDARLDLARAAEIHREIRQIYDERGLAGISAVEDEMRWLADAEAALRADAAAAVERGMDASNQNDVWGGLQVFYNLGELRPAVDALVAKYRAAGAKSVAAALDMKAISASSGFGGPGGVQRSGTPQIGAGKRAAEALWERMKQCADELHRVVTAVWQLQTVLTKKKVPFTQVLFLQEVWQEGEPLLTERVWEALVKAFASQMKSACTASSFVKEIFTIGYPRLFSMVENLLERISRDTDVKGVLPALNQEGKDQMMAAIETFQTAFLALCLSRLSDYVNSIFPVSSRGSIPSKDQISRIISRIQEEIEVVRTHGHLLLLVLREIKKVLLLLAERAEYQISTGPEARQVTGPATMAQLKNFTLCQHLQELHARISTIASSLPPAASDALSQPLAAIYSVACEPVTSLFQSMLDRLESCILQIHDYDFDGAHDNNNNASPYMEELQKSTLHFRSEFLSKLLPPPSSSSVVRSESLCTQLARRMASRVLIFFIRHAALIRPLSESGKLRMARDMAELELAVGQNLFPVEQLGPPYRALRAFRPLIFLETSQIGGSPLLQDLPPSVILHHLYSRGPDELQSPLQRNKLTPLQYSLWLDSQGEDQVWKGIKATLDDYEMKVRARGDKEFSPVYPLMLQIGSSLAQTTASQH
;
A
#
# COMPACT_ATOMS: atom_id res chain seq x y z
N MET A 1 27.41 -36.40 -30.90
CA MET A 1 28.06 -37.30 -31.86
C MET A 1 27.32 -37.14 -33.18
N ALA A 2 27.86 -36.96 -34.37
CA ALA A 2 29.17 -36.68 -34.95
C ALA A 2 28.89 -36.68 -36.47
N SER A 3 29.42 -35.70 -37.23
CA SER A 3 29.25 -35.56 -38.68
C SER A 3 29.74 -36.78 -39.47
N PRO A 4 29.42 -36.86 -40.78
CA PRO A 4 30.39 -37.32 -41.76
C PRO A 4 30.80 -36.20 -42.72
N ARG A 5 32.12 -36.11 -42.88
CA ARG A 5 32.91 -35.23 -43.76
C ARG A 5 32.69 -35.58 -45.24
N ILE A 6 32.75 -34.57 -46.10
CA ILE A 6 33.10 -34.71 -47.52
C ILE A 6 34.52 -34.13 -47.69
N LEU A 7 35.44 -34.96 -48.19
CA LEU A 7 36.81 -34.59 -48.60
C LEU A 7 36.87 -34.46 -50.15
N PRO A 8 37.89 -33.78 -50.71
CA PRO A 8 37.84 -33.13 -52.02
C PRO A 8 38.39 -34.00 -53.16
N SER A 9 37.97 -33.73 -54.39
CA SER A 9 38.54 -34.32 -55.61
C SER A 9 39.48 -33.34 -56.33
N SER A 10 40.73 -33.78 -56.43
CA SER A 10 41.90 -33.23 -57.11
C SER A 10 41.74 -32.92 -58.60
N SER A 11 42.38 -31.83 -59.04
CA SER A 11 42.80 -31.55 -60.41
C SER A 11 44.14 -32.23 -60.73
N PRO A 12 44.36 -32.64 -62.00
CA PRO A 12 45.70 -32.52 -62.57
C PRO A 12 45.68 -32.02 -64.02
N LEU A 13 46.26 -30.84 -64.26
CA LEU A 13 46.69 -30.38 -65.58
C LEU A 13 48.06 -30.98 -65.89
N LYS A 14 48.15 -31.83 -66.92
CA LYS A 14 49.42 -32.28 -67.52
C LYS A 14 49.71 -31.51 -68.81
N LYS A 15 50.92 -30.96 -68.85
CA LYS A 15 51.58 -30.21 -69.93
C LYS A 15 51.76 -31.06 -71.21
N LEU A 16 51.70 -30.42 -72.38
CA LEU A 16 52.21 -30.92 -73.66
C LEU A 16 53.30 -29.97 -74.18
N PRO A 17 54.41 -30.47 -74.77
CA PRO A 17 55.55 -29.66 -75.17
C PRO A 17 55.47 -29.16 -76.62
N THR A 18 56.15 -28.02 -76.84
CA THR A 18 56.40 -27.28 -78.09
C THR A 18 57.41 -27.95 -79.02
N PHE A 19 57.25 -27.83 -80.35
CA PHE A 19 58.34 -27.91 -81.35
C PHE A 19 57.85 -27.31 -82.68
N ARG A 20 58.63 -26.67 -83.58
CA ARG A 20 59.82 -25.79 -83.58
C ARG A 20 60.00 -25.46 -85.07
N ASP A 21 60.05 -24.19 -85.46
CA ASP A 21 60.34 -23.77 -86.84
C ASP A 21 61.76 -24.18 -87.25
N GLY A 22 61.93 -24.58 -88.51
CA GLY A 22 63.20 -24.99 -89.10
C GLY A 22 63.24 -24.69 -90.60
N GLY A 23 63.22 -23.42 -90.95
CA GLY A 23 63.61 -22.92 -92.27
C GLY A 23 65.07 -22.45 -92.24
N GLY A 24 65.87 -22.90 -93.19
CA GLY A 24 67.25 -22.47 -93.37
C GLY A 24 67.76 -22.87 -94.75
N GLU A 25 67.57 -21.98 -95.72
CA GLU A 25 68.35 -21.95 -96.97
C GLU A 25 69.82 -21.61 -96.67
N PRO A 26 70.78 -22.09 -97.46
CA PRO A 26 72.03 -21.38 -97.69
C PRO A 26 71.97 -20.61 -99.01
N ALA A 27 72.20 -19.30 -98.89
CA ALA A 27 72.52 -18.40 -100.00
C ALA A 27 73.90 -18.70 -100.58
N THR A 28 74.08 -18.36 -101.86
CA THR A 28 75.24 -17.73 -102.54
C THR A 28 75.34 -18.23 -103.99
N SER A 29 75.71 -17.48 -105.01
CA SER A 29 75.85 -16.05 -105.30
C SER A 29 76.29 -15.98 -106.78
N ALA A 30 75.73 -15.12 -107.62
CA ALA A 30 76.37 -14.76 -108.90
C ALA A 30 76.10 -13.28 -109.23
N ALA A 31 77.19 -12.59 -109.59
CA ALA A 31 77.27 -11.17 -109.95
C ALA A 31 76.68 -10.89 -111.36
N PRO A 32 76.31 -9.62 -111.67
CA PRO A 32 75.63 -9.27 -112.92
C PRO A 32 76.62 -8.98 -114.05
N SER A 33 76.36 -9.53 -115.23
CA SER A 33 76.98 -9.13 -116.50
C SER A 33 76.12 -8.04 -117.14
N SER A 34 76.72 -6.87 -117.43
CA SER A 34 76.07 -5.77 -118.16
C SER A 34 75.45 -6.26 -119.48
N SER A 35 74.20 -5.87 -119.71
CA SER A 35 73.36 -6.46 -120.76
C SER A 35 73.73 -5.98 -122.16
N PRO A 36 73.74 -6.85 -123.17
CA PRO A 36 74.04 -6.48 -124.56
C PRO A 36 72.93 -5.62 -125.21
N LEU A 37 71.73 -5.56 -124.62
CA LEU A 37 70.58 -4.82 -125.15
C LEU A 37 70.82 -3.31 -125.15
N ASP A 38 71.53 -2.78 -124.15
CA ASP A 38 71.85 -1.36 -124.06
C ASP A 38 72.80 -0.91 -125.19
N SER A 39 73.68 -1.80 -125.65
CA SER A 39 74.59 -1.53 -126.79
C SER A 39 73.89 -1.50 -128.14
N PHE A 40 72.79 -2.25 -128.30
CA PHE A 40 71.99 -2.28 -129.53
C PHE A 40 71.06 -1.07 -129.67
N ALA A 41 70.74 -0.38 -128.57
CA ALA A 41 69.90 0.82 -128.58
C ALA A 41 70.59 2.05 -129.19
N SER A 42 71.93 2.12 -129.15
CA SER A 42 72.71 3.28 -129.62
C SER A 42 73.05 3.30 -131.12
N ASP A 43 72.86 2.20 -131.85
CA ASP A 43 73.23 2.09 -133.27
C ASP A 43 72.04 2.47 -134.18
N PRO A 44 72.19 3.40 -135.16
CA PRO A 44 71.11 3.82 -136.05
C PRO A 44 70.51 2.67 -136.90
N VAL A 45 71.21 1.54 -137.06
CA VAL A 45 70.68 0.36 -137.75
C VAL A 45 69.90 -0.58 -136.81
N PHE A 46 70.37 -0.77 -135.57
CA PHE A 46 69.75 -1.71 -134.61
C PHE A 46 68.63 -1.09 -133.78
N SER A 47 68.66 0.23 -133.55
CA SER A 47 67.59 0.96 -132.86
C SER A 47 66.24 0.84 -133.59
N ALA A 48 66.24 0.69 -134.92
CA ALA A 48 65.04 0.44 -135.71
C ALA A 48 64.32 -0.87 -135.29
N PHE A 49 65.04 -1.90 -134.84
CA PHE A 49 64.46 -3.16 -134.37
C PHE A 49 63.89 -3.08 -132.95
N LEU A 50 64.27 -2.05 -132.19
CA LEU A 50 63.76 -1.79 -130.84
C LEU A 50 62.54 -0.84 -130.85
N SER A 51 62.21 -0.27 -132.01
CA SER A 51 60.96 0.45 -132.23
C SER A 51 59.79 -0.54 -132.30
N PRO A 52 58.67 -0.27 -131.58
CA PRO A 52 57.48 -1.13 -131.60
C PRO A 52 56.73 -1.11 -132.94
N GLU A 53 57.05 -0.17 -133.84
CA GLU A 53 56.42 0.01 -135.16
C GLU A 53 57.28 -0.54 -136.31
N PHE A 54 58.27 -1.39 -135.99
CA PHE A 54 59.18 -1.96 -136.96
C PHE A 54 58.45 -2.81 -138.02
N ASP A 55 58.58 -2.40 -139.29
CA ASP A 55 58.02 -3.11 -140.44
C ASP A 55 59.15 -3.67 -141.30
N SER A 56 59.29 -5.00 -141.29
CA SER A 56 60.36 -5.73 -141.99
C SER A 56 60.36 -5.42 -143.48
N SER A 57 59.20 -5.20 -144.09
CA SER A 57 59.08 -4.99 -145.53
C SER A 57 59.68 -3.64 -145.97
N ARG A 58 59.38 -2.58 -145.21
CA ARG A 58 59.92 -1.23 -145.44
C ARG A 58 61.43 -1.19 -145.25
N PHE A 59 61.93 -1.81 -144.18
CA PHE A 59 63.38 -1.87 -143.92
C PHE A 59 64.13 -2.60 -145.04
N SER A 60 63.62 -3.76 -145.49
CA SER A 60 64.17 -4.50 -146.62
C SER A 60 64.12 -3.70 -147.93
N SER A 61 63.01 -2.99 -148.19
CA SER A 61 62.88 -2.17 -149.39
C SER A 61 63.86 -0.98 -149.42
N GLN A 62 64.08 -0.30 -148.28
CA GLN A 62 65.07 0.76 -148.17
C GLN A 62 66.49 0.22 -148.38
N ALA A 63 66.83 -0.92 -147.77
CA ALA A 63 68.14 -1.55 -147.91
C ALA A 63 68.43 -2.04 -149.34
N LEU A 64 67.41 -2.48 -150.07
CA LEU A 64 67.51 -2.85 -151.48
C LEU A 64 67.63 -1.61 -152.38
N SER A 65 66.88 -0.55 -152.10
CA SER A 65 66.96 0.71 -152.85
C SER A 65 68.31 1.42 -152.70
N SER A 66 68.97 1.26 -151.55
CA SER A 66 70.29 1.86 -151.27
C SER A 66 71.46 1.06 -151.85
N GLY A 67 71.21 -0.05 -152.54
CA GLY A 67 72.26 -0.90 -153.11
C GLY A 67 73.21 -1.52 -152.07
N SER A 68 72.84 -1.54 -150.78
CA SER A 68 73.72 -1.90 -149.66
C SER A 68 73.24 -3.10 -148.81
N ALA A 69 72.33 -3.91 -149.34
CA ALA A 69 71.68 -5.01 -148.62
C ALA A 69 72.63 -6.04 -147.97
N ALA A 70 73.81 -6.31 -148.58
CA ALA A 70 74.75 -7.32 -148.07
C ALA A 70 75.39 -6.93 -146.72
N SER A 71 75.77 -5.66 -146.54
CA SER A 71 76.45 -5.19 -145.32
C SER A 71 75.53 -5.21 -144.08
N ARG A 72 74.23 -4.98 -144.26
CA ARG A 72 73.26 -4.98 -143.14
C ARG A 72 72.86 -6.38 -142.66
N ALA A 73 72.99 -7.41 -143.50
CA ALA A 73 72.64 -8.79 -143.13
C ALA A 73 73.69 -9.44 -142.21
N GLU A 74 74.97 -9.07 -142.38
CA GLU A 74 76.06 -9.58 -141.55
C GLU A 74 76.01 -9.03 -140.12
N SER A 75 75.70 -7.73 -139.96
CA SER A 75 75.64 -7.13 -138.62
C SER A 75 74.52 -7.74 -137.75
N LEU A 76 73.38 -8.11 -138.35
CA LEU A 76 72.29 -8.79 -137.65
C LEU A 76 72.62 -10.20 -137.18
N HIS A 77 73.41 -10.95 -137.95
CA HIS A 77 73.81 -12.30 -137.56
C HIS A 77 74.72 -12.30 -136.32
N GLU A 78 75.59 -11.29 -136.19
CA GLU A 78 76.46 -11.19 -135.03
C GLU A 78 75.68 -10.82 -133.77
N ALA A 79 74.71 -9.91 -133.86
CA ALA A 79 73.85 -9.53 -132.74
C ALA A 79 73.04 -10.71 -132.16
N ILE A 80 72.51 -11.59 -133.01
CA ILE A 80 71.73 -12.76 -132.59
C ILE A 80 72.60 -13.77 -131.82
N ARG A 81 73.87 -13.95 -132.20
CA ARG A 81 74.79 -14.86 -131.50
C ARG A 81 75.11 -14.42 -130.09
N VAL A 82 75.25 -13.11 -129.87
CA VAL A 82 75.51 -12.53 -128.54
C VAL A 82 74.33 -12.81 -127.59
N LEU A 83 73.09 -12.63 -128.05
CA LEU A 83 71.88 -12.91 -127.27
C LEU A 83 71.73 -14.39 -126.89
N GLN A 84 72.02 -15.31 -127.81
CA GLN A 84 71.88 -16.75 -127.56
C GLN A 84 72.84 -17.30 -126.49
N ARG A 85 74.03 -16.70 -126.31
CA ARG A 85 74.94 -17.11 -125.23
C ARG A 85 74.44 -16.71 -123.84
N HIS A 86 73.89 -15.50 -123.71
CA HIS A 86 73.44 -14.98 -122.43
C HIS A 86 72.22 -15.72 -121.86
N LEU A 87 71.28 -16.07 -122.74
CA LEU A 87 70.06 -16.78 -122.34
C LEU A 87 70.34 -18.19 -121.80
N ARG A 88 71.36 -18.88 -122.34
CA ARG A 88 71.76 -20.22 -121.85
C ARG A 88 72.38 -20.18 -120.46
N SER A 89 73.18 -19.18 -120.12
CA SER A 89 73.81 -19.10 -118.79
C SER A 89 72.77 -18.86 -117.68
N GLU A 90 71.75 -18.07 -117.96
CA GLU A 90 70.75 -17.71 -116.95
C GLU A 90 69.81 -18.89 -116.62
N VAL A 91 69.38 -19.64 -117.63
CA VAL A 91 68.51 -20.82 -117.47
C VAL A 91 69.19 -21.94 -116.66
N LEU A 92 70.49 -22.17 -116.87
CA LEU A 92 71.22 -23.20 -116.11
C LEU A 92 71.40 -22.85 -114.63
N SER A 93 71.45 -21.55 -114.28
CA SER A 93 71.67 -21.11 -112.91
C SER A 93 70.47 -21.32 -111.97
N ARG A 94 69.23 -21.36 -112.48
CA ARG A 94 68.00 -21.35 -111.64
C ARG A 94 67.23 -22.67 -111.58
N HIS A 95 67.72 -23.75 -112.19
CA HIS A 95 67.02 -25.03 -112.24
C HIS A 95 66.83 -25.76 -110.88
N PRO A 96 67.80 -25.75 -109.93
CA PRO A 96 67.69 -26.52 -108.68
C PRO A 96 66.60 -26.01 -107.72
N SER A 97 66.37 -24.70 -107.64
CA SER A 97 65.41 -24.09 -106.73
C SER A 97 63.95 -24.31 -107.13
N LEU A 98 63.68 -24.48 -108.43
CA LEU A 98 62.32 -24.78 -108.92
C LEU A 98 61.85 -26.18 -108.55
N LEU A 99 62.76 -27.17 -108.48
CA LEU A 99 62.42 -28.55 -108.14
C LEU A 99 62.11 -28.74 -106.64
N SER A 100 62.81 -28.05 -105.75
CA SER A 100 62.55 -28.12 -104.30
C SER A 100 61.17 -27.55 -103.93
N HIS A 101 60.77 -26.45 -104.57
CA HIS A 101 59.45 -25.85 -104.37
C HIS A 101 58.30 -26.75 -104.83
N LEU A 102 58.46 -27.51 -105.93
CA LEU A 102 57.40 -28.43 -106.39
C LEU A 102 57.22 -29.64 -105.46
N LEU A 103 58.31 -30.14 -104.86
CA LEU A 103 58.25 -31.29 -103.95
C LEU A 103 57.54 -30.97 -102.62
N SER A 104 57.83 -29.81 -102.03
CA SER A 104 57.18 -29.38 -100.78
C SER A 104 55.68 -29.16 -100.97
N LEU A 105 55.28 -28.51 -102.08
CA LEU A 105 53.87 -28.28 -102.43
C LEU A 105 53.10 -29.60 -102.60
N ARG A 106 53.72 -30.61 -103.20
CA ARG A 106 53.11 -31.94 -103.35
C ARG A 106 52.92 -32.65 -102.01
N SER A 107 53.85 -32.52 -101.08
CA SER A 107 53.73 -33.13 -99.73
C SER A 107 52.66 -32.47 -98.85
N ALA A 108 52.48 -31.16 -98.96
CA ALA A 108 51.42 -30.44 -98.26
C ALA A 108 50.03 -30.78 -98.81
N ALA A 109 49.92 -30.90 -100.14
CA ALA A 109 48.67 -31.28 -100.80
C ALA A 109 48.19 -32.69 -100.41
N SER A 110 49.10 -33.66 -100.26
CA SER A 110 48.74 -35.01 -99.82
C SER A 110 48.32 -35.07 -98.34
N SER A 111 48.96 -34.28 -97.47
CA SER A 111 48.57 -34.24 -96.04
C SER A 111 47.17 -33.62 -95.85
N LEU A 112 46.86 -32.57 -96.62
CA LEU A 112 45.53 -31.94 -96.62
C LEU A 112 44.43 -32.86 -97.18
N SER A 113 44.74 -33.72 -98.15
CA SER A 113 43.77 -34.65 -98.72
C SER A 113 43.37 -35.76 -97.74
N HIS A 114 44.23 -36.12 -96.77
CA HIS A 114 43.90 -37.10 -95.72
C HIS A 114 43.23 -36.47 -94.48
N LEU A 115 43.55 -35.23 -94.12
CA LEU A 115 42.93 -34.53 -92.97
C LEU A 115 41.48 -34.13 -93.20
N ARG A 116 41.11 -33.73 -94.42
CA ARG A 116 39.72 -33.39 -94.75
C ARG A 116 38.71 -34.54 -94.51
N PRO A 117 38.92 -35.76 -95.04
CA PRO A 117 37.98 -36.86 -94.83
C PRO A 117 37.98 -37.38 -93.39
N SER A 118 39.12 -37.38 -92.69
CA SER A 118 39.17 -37.78 -91.27
C SER A 118 38.43 -36.79 -90.35
N ALA A 119 38.58 -35.49 -90.58
CA ALA A 119 37.80 -34.47 -89.87
C ALA A 119 36.29 -34.57 -90.17
N ALA A 120 35.92 -34.82 -91.43
CA ALA A 120 34.52 -35.03 -91.81
C ALA A 120 33.92 -36.28 -91.13
N SER A 121 34.68 -37.39 -91.06
CA SER A 121 34.27 -38.62 -90.38
C SER A 121 34.09 -38.42 -88.87
N LEU A 122 35.02 -37.71 -88.22
CA LEU A 122 34.91 -37.36 -86.79
C LEU A 122 33.66 -36.51 -86.51
N LEU A 123 33.42 -35.46 -87.31
CA LEU A 123 32.21 -34.65 -87.18
C LEU A 123 30.93 -35.46 -87.39
N ALA A 124 30.94 -36.41 -88.33
CA ALA A 124 29.81 -37.31 -88.56
C ALA A 124 29.60 -38.28 -87.37
N SER A 125 30.66 -38.78 -86.76
CA SER A 125 30.58 -39.65 -85.56
C SER A 125 30.10 -38.89 -84.33
N LEU A 126 30.55 -37.64 -84.13
CA LEU A 126 30.09 -36.78 -83.04
C LEU A 126 28.62 -36.37 -83.22
N ARG A 127 28.19 -36.07 -84.45
CA ARG A 127 26.77 -35.81 -84.76
C ARG A 127 25.91 -37.03 -84.48
N ARG A 128 26.36 -38.24 -84.86
CA ARG A 128 25.68 -39.50 -84.53
C ARG A 128 25.61 -39.73 -83.02
N ALA A 129 26.73 -39.68 -82.31
CA ALA A 129 26.75 -39.83 -80.86
C ALA A 129 25.87 -38.78 -80.14
N ARG A 130 25.84 -37.53 -80.64
CA ARG A 130 24.95 -36.48 -80.11
C ARG A 130 23.48 -36.82 -80.33
N LEU A 131 23.12 -37.33 -81.50
CA LEU A 131 21.75 -37.78 -81.78
C LEU A 131 21.40 -38.98 -80.88
N ASP A 132 22.25 -40.00 -80.84
CA ASP A 132 22.08 -41.22 -80.06
C ASP A 132 22.00 -40.96 -78.54
N LEU A 133 22.66 -39.92 -78.03
CA LEU A 133 22.58 -39.52 -76.61
C LEU A 133 21.44 -38.55 -76.29
N SER A 134 20.97 -37.77 -77.26
CA SER A 134 19.92 -36.76 -77.03
C SER A 134 18.54 -37.38 -76.79
N ALA A 135 18.21 -38.45 -77.53
CA ALA A 135 16.97 -39.20 -77.38
C ALA A 135 16.82 -39.92 -76.01
N PRO A 136 17.81 -40.67 -75.49
CA PRO A 136 17.70 -41.29 -74.17
C PRO A 136 17.71 -40.24 -73.05
N ARG A 137 18.40 -39.11 -73.23
CA ARG A 137 18.36 -38.02 -72.24
C ARG A 137 16.99 -37.33 -72.19
N SER A 138 16.32 -37.13 -73.31
CA SER A 138 14.96 -36.60 -73.32
C SER A 138 13.95 -37.59 -72.72
N ALA A 139 14.09 -38.89 -73.03
CA ALA A 139 13.28 -39.96 -72.44
C ALA A 139 13.48 -40.09 -70.92
N LEU A 140 14.73 -40.07 -70.43
CA LEU A 140 15.03 -40.10 -68.99
C LEU A 140 14.46 -38.88 -68.27
N ARG A 141 14.54 -37.68 -68.87
CA ARG A 141 13.89 -36.48 -68.31
C ARG A 141 12.38 -36.61 -68.26
N ALA A 142 11.76 -37.13 -69.32
CA ALA A 142 10.32 -37.37 -69.37
C ALA A 142 9.90 -38.38 -68.28
N HIS A 143 10.63 -39.49 -68.12
CA HIS A 143 10.35 -40.48 -67.08
C HIS A 143 10.63 -39.97 -65.67
N SER A 144 11.66 -39.15 -65.45
CA SER A 144 11.90 -38.54 -64.14
C SER A 144 10.80 -37.55 -63.77
N LEU A 145 10.30 -36.77 -64.75
CA LEU A 145 9.17 -35.87 -64.55
C LEU A 145 7.88 -36.66 -64.28
N GLN A 146 7.63 -37.71 -65.05
CA GLN A 146 6.51 -38.61 -64.83
C GLN A 146 6.55 -39.25 -63.44
N LEU A 147 7.72 -39.73 -63.00
CA LEU A 147 7.89 -40.28 -61.66
C LEU A 147 7.65 -39.22 -60.58
N SER A 148 8.19 -37.99 -60.75
CA SER A 148 7.93 -36.92 -59.78
C SER A 148 6.46 -36.54 -59.69
N HIS A 149 5.74 -36.52 -60.83
CA HIS A 149 4.31 -36.24 -60.85
C HIS A 149 3.51 -37.39 -60.22
N LEU A 150 3.88 -38.65 -60.45
CA LEU A 150 3.23 -39.81 -59.83
C LEU A 150 3.44 -39.84 -58.32
N LEU A 151 4.64 -39.53 -57.84
CA LEU A 151 4.92 -39.43 -56.39
C LEU A 151 4.13 -38.29 -55.76
N ALA A 152 4.13 -37.10 -56.37
CA ALA A 152 3.32 -35.97 -55.89
C ALA A 152 1.82 -36.30 -55.87
N ALA A 153 1.30 -36.96 -56.90
CA ALA A 153 -0.10 -37.40 -56.95
C ALA A 153 -0.41 -38.45 -55.88
N ALA A 154 0.49 -39.42 -55.65
CA ALA A 154 0.34 -40.43 -54.61
C ALA A 154 0.34 -39.82 -53.19
N ASP A 155 1.21 -38.85 -52.94
CA ASP A 155 1.25 -38.12 -51.66
C ASP A 155 -0.05 -37.34 -51.42
N LEU A 156 -0.53 -36.59 -52.43
CA LEU A 156 -1.81 -35.88 -52.35
C LEU A 156 -2.99 -36.84 -52.13
N LEU A 157 -3.02 -37.98 -52.81
CA LEU A 157 -4.04 -39.03 -52.61
C LEU A 157 -3.97 -39.65 -51.21
N HIS A 158 -2.77 -39.91 -50.71
CA HIS A 158 -2.59 -40.47 -49.37
C HIS A 158 -3.13 -39.50 -48.30
N HIS A 159 -2.75 -38.23 -48.36
CA HIS A 159 -3.16 -37.22 -47.39
C HIS A 159 -4.65 -36.88 -47.49
N SER A 160 -5.22 -36.77 -48.69
CA SER A 160 -6.67 -36.61 -48.88
C SER A 160 -7.46 -37.82 -48.36
N SER A 161 -7.00 -39.06 -48.61
CA SER A 161 -7.65 -40.26 -48.05
C SER A 161 -7.59 -40.34 -46.53
N ARG A 162 -6.51 -39.83 -45.92
CA ARG A 162 -6.35 -39.78 -44.46
C ARG A 162 -7.31 -38.73 -43.88
N LEU A 163 -7.40 -37.56 -44.49
CA LEU A 163 -8.31 -36.49 -44.11
C LEU A 163 -9.77 -36.98 -44.15
N LEU A 164 -10.19 -37.61 -45.25
CA LEU A 164 -11.53 -38.17 -45.41
C LEU A 164 -11.87 -39.26 -44.38
N ARG A 165 -10.89 -40.09 -44.01
CA ARG A 165 -11.08 -41.09 -42.95
C ARG A 165 -11.22 -40.46 -41.57
N LEU A 166 -10.48 -39.39 -41.29
CA LEU A 166 -10.60 -38.65 -40.02
C LEU A 166 -11.92 -37.88 -39.96
N SER A 167 -12.37 -37.27 -41.06
CA SER A 167 -13.67 -36.58 -41.10
C SER A 167 -14.84 -37.57 -40.95
N ALA A 168 -14.76 -38.75 -41.58
CA ALA A 168 -15.74 -39.82 -41.37
C ALA A 168 -15.81 -40.28 -39.91
N ARG A 169 -14.66 -40.41 -39.22
CA ARG A 169 -14.62 -40.71 -37.78
C ARG A 169 -15.24 -39.60 -36.93
N LEU A 170 -15.10 -38.34 -37.34
CA LEU A 170 -15.73 -37.21 -36.66
C LEU A 170 -17.26 -37.20 -36.90
N ARG A 171 -17.75 -37.60 -38.07
CA ARG A 171 -19.19 -37.76 -38.36
C ARG A 171 -19.87 -38.87 -37.56
N LEU A 172 -19.15 -39.96 -37.28
CA LEU A 172 -19.64 -41.01 -36.38
C LEU A 172 -19.93 -40.50 -34.95
N ARG A 173 -19.44 -39.31 -34.57
CA ARG A 173 -19.80 -38.62 -33.32
C ARG A 173 -21.27 -38.21 -33.28
N ASP A 174 -21.82 -37.67 -34.37
CA ASP A 174 -23.20 -37.16 -34.37
C ASP A 174 -24.22 -38.29 -34.16
N SER A 175 -23.82 -39.54 -34.40
CA SER A 175 -24.60 -40.74 -34.13
C SER A 175 -24.40 -41.37 -32.75
N ASP A 176 -23.27 -41.12 -32.07
CA ASP A 176 -22.87 -41.83 -30.86
C ASP A 176 -22.48 -40.82 -29.76
N ALA A 177 -23.38 -40.59 -28.80
CA ALA A 177 -23.26 -39.60 -27.72
C ALA A 177 -22.11 -39.85 -26.71
N ARG A 178 -21.15 -40.72 -27.05
CA ARG A 178 -20.08 -41.25 -26.20
C ARG A 178 -18.69 -40.67 -26.50
N LEU A 179 -18.52 -39.90 -27.56
CA LEU A 179 -17.23 -39.28 -27.88
C LEU A 179 -17.04 -38.00 -27.06
N ASP A 180 -16.12 -38.04 -26.10
CA ASP A 180 -15.70 -36.88 -25.30
C ASP A 180 -15.39 -35.68 -26.21
N LEU A 181 -15.98 -34.51 -25.89
CA LEU A 181 -15.83 -33.26 -26.66
C LEU A 181 -14.35 -32.92 -26.91
N ALA A 182 -13.48 -33.21 -25.94
CA ALA A 182 -12.03 -33.01 -26.03
C ALA A 182 -11.40 -33.81 -27.17
N ARG A 183 -11.82 -35.07 -27.37
CA ARG A 183 -11.27 -35.96 -28.41
C ARG A 183 -11.74 -35.57 -29.80
N ALA A 184 -12.96 -35.04 -29.91
CA ALA A 184 -13.45 -34.47 -31.17
C ALA A 184 -12.63 -33.24 -31.59
N ALA A 185 -12.25 -32.40 -30.63
CA ALA A 185 -11.38 -31.25 -30.86
C ALA A 185 -9.96 -31.66 -31.31
N GLU A 186 -9.41 -32.76 -30.75
CA GLU A 186 -8.11 -33.30 -31.18
C GLU A 186 -8.14 -33.76 -32.65
N ILE A 187 -9.16 -34.54 -33.03
CA ILE A 187 -9.31 -35.01 -34.41
C ILE A 187 -9.47 -33.83 -35.38
N HIS A 188 -10.18 -32.78 -34.96
CA HIS A 188 -10.33 -31.55 -35.74
C HIS A 188 -8.99 -30.85 -35.98
N ARG A 189 -8.18 -30.69 -34.92
CA ARG A 189 -6.83 -30.12 -35.02
C ARG A 189 -5.93 -30.94 -35.94
N GLU A 190 -5.98 -32.27 -35.83
CA GLU A 190 -5.21 -33.17 -36.72
C GLU A 190 -5.61 -32.99 -38.19
N ILE A 191 -6.91 -32.85 -38.48
CA ILE A 191 -7.41 -32.62 -39.85
C ILE A 191 -6.88 -31.30 -40.41
N ARG A 192 -6.98 -30.20 -39.63
CA ARG A 192 -6.45 -28.88 -40.04
C ARG A 192 -4.95 -28.93 -40.30
N GLN A 193 -4.19 -29.58 -39.42
CA GLN A 193 -2.75 -29.71 -39.58
C GLN A 193 -2.38 -30.44 -40.89
N ILE A 194 -3.10 -31.51 -41.23
CA ILE A 194 -2.90 -32.23 -42.50
C ILE A 194 -3.25 -31.35 -43.72
N TYR A 195 -4.29 -30.53 -43.62
CA TYR A 195 -4.70 -29.61 -44.68
C TYR A 195 -3.65 -28.53 -44.95
N ASP A 196 -3.13 -27.89 -43.90
CA ASP A 196 -2.18 -26.78 -43.98
C ASP A 196 -0.75 -27.25 -44.36
N GLU A 197 -0.24 -28.32 -43.75
CA GLU A 197 1.14 -28.80 -43.99
C GLU A 197 1.36 -29.37 -45.39
N ARG A 198 0.29 -29.87 -46.03
CA ARG A 198 0.37 -30.57 -47.32
C ARG A 198 -0.27 -29.81 -48.47
N GLY A 199 -0.84 -28.64 -48.20
CA GLY A 199 -1.40 -27.76 -49.24
C GLY A 199 -2.51 -28.42 -50.04
N LEU A 200 -3.50 -29.04 -49.37
CA LEU A 200 -4.60 -29.76 -50.02
C LEU A 200 -5.69 -28.83 -50.63
N ALA A 201 -5.41 -27.52 -50.73
CA ALA A 201 -6.31 -26.53 -51.30
C ALA A 201 -6.52 -26.77 -52.81
N GLY A 202 -7.77 -26.66 -53.29
CA GLY A 202 -8.13 -26.88 -54.70
C GLY A 202 -8.67 -28.27 -55.02
N ILE A 203 -8.68 -29.21 -54.07
CA ILE A 203 -9.30 -30.54 -54.24
C ILE A 203 -10.76 -30.47 -53.79
N SER A 204 -11.73 -30.57 -54.71
CA SER A 204 -13.15 -30.33 -54.40
C SER A 204 -13.69 -31.21 -53.25
N ALA A 205 -13.32 -32.49 -53.22
CA ALA A 205 -13.76 -33.42 -52.18
C ALA A 205 -13.20 -33.06 -50.79
N VAL A 206 -12.04 -32.42 -50.71
CA VAL A 206 -11.46 -31.92 -49.45
C VAL A 206 -12.09 -30.59 -49.06
N GLU A 207 -12.38 -29.71 -50.03
CA GLU A 207 -13.04 -28.43 -49.79
C GLU A 207 -14.46 -28.59 -49.24
N ASP A 208 -15.25 -29.52 -49.78
CA ASP A 208 -16.60 -29.80 -49.29
C ASP A 208 -16.58 -30.31 -47.85
N GLU A 209 -15.61 -31.16 -47.50
CA GLU A 209 -15.40 -31.64 -46.14
C GLU A 209 -14.90 -30.52 -45.21
N MET A 210 -14.09 -29.59 -45.71
CA MET A 210 -13.59 -28.46 -44.93
C MET A 210 -14.69 -27.44 -44.61
N ARG A 211 -15.68 -27.24 -45.51
CA ARG A 211 -16.87 -26.44 -45.23
C ARG A 211 -17.69 -27.05 -44.09
N TRP A 212 -17.95 -28.36 -44.17
CA TRP A 212 -18.62 -29.07 -43.08
C TRP A 212 -17.83 -29.04 -41.77
N LEU A 213 -16.49 -29.17 -41.85
CA LEU A 213 -15.61 -29.12 -40.69
C LEU A 213 -15.66 -27.76 -39.98
N ALA A 214 -15.87 -26.67 -40.72
CA ALA A 214 -16.07 -25.33 -40.15
C ALA A 214 -17.40 -25.22 -39.38
N ASP A 215 -18.48 -25.79 -39.90
CA ASP A 215 -19.77 -25.85 -39.20
C ASP A 215 -19.68 -26.73 -37.93
N ALA A 216 -19.00 -27.88 -38.02
CA ALA A 216 -18.75 -28.77 -36.89
C ALA A 216 -17.88 -28.11 -35.80
N GLU A 217 -16.92 -27.27 -36.19
CA GLU A 217 -16.12 -26.46 -35.28
C GLU A 217 -16.94 -25.41 -34.56
N ALA A 218 -17.85 -24.72 -35.28
CA ALA A 218 -18.74 -23.74 -34.69
C ALA A 218 -19.67 -24.39 -33.65
N ALA A 219 -20.21 -25.56 -33.96
CA ALA A 219 -21.01 -26.36 -33.02
C ALA A 219 -20.17 -26.79 -31.80
N LEU A 220 -18.96 -27.32 -32.01
CA LEU A 220 -18.06 -27.73 -30.93
C LEU A 220 -17.68 -26.54 -30.02
N ARG A 221 -17.47 -25.35 -30.60
CA ARG A 221 -17.19 -24.11 -29.85
C ARG A 221 -18.40 -23.69 -29.01
N ALA A 222 -19.62 -23.78 -29.56
CA ALA A 222 -20.85 -23.48 -28.83
C ALA A 222 -21.07 -24.47 -27.66
N ASP A 223 -20.86 -25.77 -27.89
CA ASP A 223 -20.99 -26.80 -26.85
C ASP A 223 -19.95 -26.63 -25.75
N ALA A 224 -18.71 -26.30 -26.10
CA ALA A 224 -17.64 -26.00 -25.15
C ALA A 224 -17.95 -24.75 -24.32
N ALA A 225 -18.43 -23.67 -24.95
CA ALA A 225 -18.85 -22.46 -24.24
C ALA A 225 -19.99 -22.76 -23.26
N ALA A 226 -21.02 -23.50 -23.69
CA ALA A 226 -22.14 -23.90 -22.83
C ALA A 226 -21.70 -24.83 -21.68
N ALA A 227 -20.73 -25.71 -21.91
CA ALA A 227 -20.16 -26.55 -20.85
C ALA A 227 -19.39 -25.72 -19.80
N VAL A 228 -18.58 -24.75 -20.23
CA VAL A 228 -17.89 -23.84 -19.31
C VAL A 228 -18.88 -22.99 -18.53
N GLU A 229 -19.89 -22.42 -19.18
CA GLU A 229 -20.91 -21.60 -18.49
C GLU A 229 -21.68 -22.41 -17.44
N ARG A 230 -22.16 -23.61 -17.80
CA ARG A 230 -22.82 -24.51 -16.83
C ARG A 230 -21.88 -24.92 -15.70
N GLY A 231 -20.62 -25.21 -16.01
CA GLY A 231 -19.62 -25.55 -15.01
C GLY A 231 -19.34 -24.41 -14.03
N MET A 232 -19.27 -23.18 -14.52
CA MET A 232 -19.06 -22.00 -13.70
C MET A 232 -20.28 -21.66 -12.84
N ASP A 233 -21.50 -21.82 -13.38
CA ASP A 233 -22.75 -21.58 -12.63
C ASP A 233 -23.02 -22.65 -11.57
N ALA A 234 -22.75 -23.92 -11.88
CA ALA A 234 -22.92 -25.04 -10.97
C ALA A 234 -21.71 -25.26 -10.03
N SER A 235 -20.65 -24.46 -10.15
CA SER A 235 -19.35 -24.68 -9.48
C SER A 235 -18.75 -26.07 -9.74
N ASN A 236 -19.03 -26.68 -10.90
CA ASN A 236 -18.53 -27.98 -11.30
C ASN A 236 -17.19 -27.86 -12.05
N GLN A 237 -16.09 -28.14 -11.35
CA GLN A 237 -14.73 -28.06 -11.90
C GLN A 237 -14.50 -28.99 -13.11
N ASN A 238 -15.23 -30.10 -13.22
CA ASN A 238 -15.05 -31.06 -14.31
C ASN A 238 -15.61 -30.53 -15.64
N ASP A 239 -16.75 -29.82 -15.61
CA ASP A 239 -17.35 -29.23 -16.80
C ASP A 239 -16.53 -28.03 -17.30
N VAL A 240 -16.01 -27.21 -16.36
CA VAL A 240 -15.07 -26.12 -16.68
C VAL A 240 -13.80 -26.68 -17.30
N TRP A 241 -13.23 -27.75 -16.72
CA TRP A 241 -12.05 -28.40 -17.28
C TRP A 241 -12.32 -29.00 -18.67
N GLY A 242 -13.42 -29.73 -18.85
CA GLY A 242 -13.78 -30.36 -20.11
C GLY A 242 -14.00 -29.34 -21.23
N GLY A 243 -14.64 -28.21 -20.94
CA GLY A 243 -14.81 -27.12 -21.90
C GLY A 243 -13.49 -26.40 -22.23
N LEU A 244 -12.65 -26.12 -21.24
CA LEU A 244 -11.32 -25.52 -21.47
C LEU A 244 -10.39 -26.43 -22.29
N GLN A 245 -10.48 -27.75 -22.09
CA GLN A 245 -9.72 -28.73 -22.86
C GLN A 245 -10.08 -28.67 -24.35
N VAL A 246 -11.36 -28.45 -24.69
CA VAL A 246 -11.81 -28.29 -26.07
C VAL A 246 -11.20 -27.02 -26.69
N PHE A 247 -11.25 -25.88 -25.98
CA PHE A 247 -10.63 -24.63 -26.45
C PHE A 247 -9.12 -24.75 -26.63
N TYR A 248 -8.45 -25.51 -25.76
CA TYR A 248 -7.02 -25.81 -25.93
C TYR A 248 -6.73 -26.61 -27.20
N ASN A 249 -7.48 -27.68 -27.41
CA ASN A 249 -7.33 -28.54 -28.58
C ASN A 249 -7.64 -27.76 -29.88
N LEU A 250 -8.54 -26.78 -29.85
CA LEU A 250 -8.81 -25.86 -30.96
C LEU A 250 -7.75 -24.74 -31.13
N GLY A 251 -6.82 -24.56 -30.19
CA GLY A 251 -5.81 -23.51 -30.22
C GLY A 251 -6.30 -22.13 -29.77
N GLU A 252 -7.48 -22.03 -29.15
CA GLU A 252 -8.16 -20.78 -28.79
C GLU A 252 -8.31 -20.57 -27.27
N LEU A 253 -7.51 -21.27 -26.46
CA LEU A 253 -7.60 -21.21 -24.99
C LEU A 253 -7.46 -19.79 -24.43
N ARG A 254 -6.43 -19.04 -24.85
CA ARG A 254 -6.18 -17.67 -24.35
C ARG A 254 -7.33 -16.70 -24.70
N PRO A 255 -7.76 -16.58 -25.98
CA PRO A 255 -8.94 -15.79 -26.33
C PRO A 255 -10.22 -16.18 -25.57
N ALA A 256 -10.45 -17.48 -25.34
CA ALA A 256 -11.62 -17.95 -24.61
C ALA A 256 -11.61 -17.54 -23.14
N VAL A 257 -10.46 -17.69 -22.45
CA VAL A 257 -10.31 -17.27 -21.06
C VAL A 257 -10.40 -15.74 -20.93
N ASP A 258 -9.78 -14.98 -21.84
CA ASP A 258 -9.86 -13.52 -21.85
C ASP A 258 -11.31 -13.03 -22.07
N ALA A 259 -12.07 -13.70 -22.95
CA ALA A 259 -13.48 -13.41 -23.16
C ALA A 259 -14.34 -13.69 -21.91
N LEU A 260 -14.08 -14.79 -21.21
CA LEU A 260 -14.76 -15.13 -19.95
C LEU A 260 -14.44 -14.10 -18.85
N VAL A 261 -13.16 -13.76 -18.68
CA VAL A 261 -12.71 -12.74 -17.72
C VAL A 261 -13.35 -11.38 -18.04
N ALA A 262 -13.40 -10.99 -19.31
CA ALA A 262 -14.07 -9.77 -19.76
C ALA A 262 -15.57 -9.79 -19.48
N LYS A 263 -16.25 -10.93 -19.68
CA LYS A 263 -17.68 -11.12 -19.37
C LYS A 263 -17.95 -10.92 -17.87
N TYR A 264 -17.18 -11.59 -17.01
CA TYR A 264 -17.32 -11.49 -15.55
C TYR A 264 -16.99 -10.09 -15.02
N ARG A 265 -15.95 -9.45 -15.58
CA ARG A 265 -15.62 -8.05 -15.29
C ARG A 265 -16.77 -7.11 -15.65
N ALA A 266 -17.37 -7.28 -16.84
CA ALA A 266 -18.49 -6.47 -17.29
C ALA A 266 -19.76 -6.71 -16.45
N ALA A 267 -20.03 -7.97 -16.07
CA ALA A 267 -21.16 -8.33 -15.21
C ALA A 267 -21.08 -7.65 -13.84
N GLY A 268 -19.93 -7.74 -13.16
CA GLY A 268 -19.74 -7.09 -11.86
C GLY A 268 -19.77 -5.56 -11.96
N ALA A 269 -19.14 -4.96 -12.98
CA ALA A 269 -19.21 -3.51 -13.19
C ALA A 269 -20.64 -3.02 -13.47
N LYS A 270 -21.43 -3.78 -14.23
CA LYS A 270 -22.85 -3.51 -14.48
C LYS A 270 -23.69 -3.62 -13.21
N SER A 271 -23.43 -4.62 -12.37
CA SER A 271 -24.11 -4.79 -11.07
C SER A 271 -23.88 -3.59 -10.15
N VAL A 272 -22.63 -3.14 -10.01
CA VAL A 272 -22.28 -1.94 -9.25
C VAL A 272 -22.99 -0.70 -9.80
N ALA A 273 -22.98 -0.50 -11.12
CA ALA A 273 -23.66 0.63 -11.75
C ALA A 273 -25.17 0.59 -11.54
N ALA A 274 -25.80 -0.58 -11.66
CA ALA A 274 -27.24 -0.76 -11.45
C ALA A 274 -27.67 -0.55 -9.99
N ALA A 275 -26.81 -0.90 -9.03
CA ALA A 275 -27.10 -0.73 -7.61
C ALA A 275 -27.26 0.73 -7.19
N LEU A 276 -26.50 1.62 -7.83
CA LEU A 276 -26.46 3.06 -7.52
C LEU A 276 -27.21 3.94 -8.54
N ASP A 277 -27.93 3.34 -9.50
CA ASP A 277 -28.71 4.07 -10.49
C ASP A 277 -30.02 4.65 -9.89
N MET A 278 -30.03 5.98 -9.74
CA MET A 278 -31.15 6.76 -9.20
C MET A 278 -32.46 6.60 -9.99
N LYS A 279 -32.39 6.44 -11.31
CA LYS A 279 -33.60 6.27 -12.14
C LYS A 279 -34.26 4.94 -11.83
N ALA A 280 -33.45 3.90 -11.73
CA ALA A 280 -33.93 2.58 -11.36
C ALA A 280 -34.49 2.57 -9.93
N ILE A 281 -33.89 3.30 -8.97
CA ILE A 281 -34.32 3.33 -7.54
C ILE A 281 -35.71 3.98 -7.43
N SER A 282 -35.95 5.03 -8.23
CA SER A 282 -37.23 5.74 -8.30
C SER A 282 -38.31 4.93 -9.02
N ALA A 283 -37.94 4.11 -10.01
CA ALA A 283 -38.87 3.22 -10.71
C ALA A 283 -39.32 2.02 -9.86
N SER A 284 -38.40 1.41 -9.09
CA SER A 284 -38.72 0.26 -8.21
C SER A 284 -39.57 0.63 -6.99
N SER A 285 -39.69 1.92 -6.66
CA SER A 285 -40.52 2.41 -5.55
C SER A 285 -41.98 2.67 -5.95
N GLY A 286 -42.39 2.30 -7.18
CA GLY A 286 -43.80 2.27 -7.60
C GLY A 286 -44.39 3.61 -8.05
N PHE A 287 -43.57 4.59 -8.46
CA PHE A 287 -44.02 5.92 -8.87
C PHE A 287 -44.50 5.99 -10.35
N GLY A 288 -45.38 5.08 -10.76
CA GLY A 288 -45.93 5.02 -12.11
C GLY A 288 -47.46 5.17 -12.17
N GLY A 289 -47.97 6.35 -11.80
CA GLY A 289 -49.36 6.75 -12.09
C GLY A 289 -49.40 7.70 -13.30
N PRO A 290 -50.30 7.52 -14.29
CA PRO A 290 -50.34 8.40 -15.47
C PRO A 290 -50.82 9.81 -15.08
N GLY A 291 -49.98 10.84 -15.29
CA GLY A 291 -50.43 12.24 -15.28
C GLY A 291 -49.71 13.26 -14.37
N GLY A 292 -48.65 12.88 -13.65
CA GLY A 292 -47.91 13.83 -12.80
C GLY A 292 -46.65 14.39 -13.45
N VAL A 293 -46.61 15.69 -13.76
CA VAL A 293 -45.42 16.40 -14.23
C VAL A 293 -44.30 16.31 -13.18
N GLN A 294 -43.27 15.51 -13.47
CA GLN A 294 -42.08 15.37 -12.63
C GLN A 294 -41.14 16.58 -12.82
N ARG A 295 -41.04 17.43 -11.80
CA ARG A 295 -39.88 18.31 -11.63
C ARG A 295 -38.91 17.67 -10.63
N SER A 296 -37.74 17.31 -11.14
CA SER A 296 -36.42 17.23 -10.49
C SER A 296 -36.32 16.76 -9.03
N GLY A 297 -35.74 15.56 -8.86
CA GLY A 297 -34.57 15.41 -7.97
C GLY A 297 -34.79 15.05 -6.49
N THR A 298 -35.97 15.21 -5.91
CA THR A 298 -36.20 14.86 -4.49
C THR A 298 -37.47 14.01 -4.30
N PRO A 299 -37.38 12.83 -3.66
CA PRO A 299 -38.57 12.06 -3.29
C PRO A 299 -39.37 12.81 -2.21
N GLN A 300 -40.70 12.86 -2.35
CA GLN A 300 -41.62 13.42 -1.35
C GLN A 300 -41.43 12.77 0.04
N ILE A 301 -41.79 13.51 1.10
CA ILE A 301 -41.49 13.25 2.53
C ILE A 301 -41.95 11.88 3.09
N GLY A 302 -42.77 11.10 2.37
CA GLY A 302 -43.09 9.69 2.67
C GLY A 302 -42.40 8.63 1.78
N ALA A 303 -41.87 9.05 0.63
CA ALA A 303 -41.22 8.20 -0.37
C ALA A 303 -39.75 7.90 -0.05
N GLY A 304 -39.10 8.76 0.75
CA GLY A 304 -37.68 8.65 1.09
C GLY A 304 -37.30 7.35 1.82
N LYS A 305 -38.14 6.87 2.76
CA LYS A 305 -37.86 5.61 3.49
C LYS A 305 -37.92 4.37 2.60
N ARG A 306 -38.95 4.25 1.75
CA ARG A 306 -39.06 3.14 0.78
C ARG A 306 -37.95 3.16 -0.27
N ALA A 307 -37.59 4.35 -0.75
CA ALA A 307 -36.47 4.51 -1.68
C ALA A 307 -35.12 4.16 -1.01
N ALA A 308 -34.95 4.47 0.29
CA ALA A 308 -33.77 4.06 1.05
C ALA A 308 -33.71 2.54 1.24
N GLU A 309 -34.83 1.88 1.56
CA GLU A 309 -34.91 0.41 1.66
C GLU A 309 -34.58 -0.25 0.31
N ALA A 310 -35.12 0.26 -0.79
CA ALA A 310 -34.81 -0.24 -2.13
C ALA A 310 -33.32 -0.08 -2.51
N LEU A 311 -32.69 1.04 -2.11
CA LEU A 311 -31.24 1.24 -2.28
C LEU A 311 -30.44 0.18 -1.50
N TRP A 312 -30.78 -0.07 -0.23
CA TRP A 312 -30.09 -1.09 0.57
C TRP A 312 -30.26 -2.51 0.02
N GLU A 313 -31.46 -2.86 -0.45
CA GLU A 313 -31.71 -4.18 -1.04
C GLU A 313 -30.90 -4.39 -2.33
N ARG A 314 -30.81 -3.36 -3.18
CA ARG A 314 -29.96 -3.42 -4.38
C ARG A 314 -28.48 -3.49 -4.06
N MET A 315 -28.05 -2.80 -3.02
CA MET A 315 -26.67 -2.85 -2.58
C MET A 315 -26.31 -4.25 -2.05
N LYS A 316 -27.24 -4.92 -1.38
CA LYS A 316 -27.11 -6.33 -0.99
C LYS A 316 -27.02 -7.26 -2.20
N GLN A 317 -27.89 -7.09 -3.19
CA GLN A 317 -27.84 -7.84 -4.46
C GLN A 317 -26.52 -7.62 -5.20
N CYS A 318 -25.99 -6.39 -5.17
CA CYS A 318 -24.68 -6.06 -5.70
C CYS A 318 -23.56 -6.83 -4.99
N ALA A 319 -23.58 -6.87 -3.65
CA ALA A 319 -22.61 -7.64 -2.87
C ALA A 319 -22.67 -9.15 -3.20
N ASP A 320 -23.88 -9.72 -3.32
CA ASP A 320 -24.06 -11.13 -3.70
C ASP A 320 -23.54 -11.42 -5.12
N GLU A 321 -23.77 -10.52 -6.07
CA GLU A 321 -23.25 -10.67 -7.44
C GLU A 321 -21.73 -10.51 -7.50
N LEU A 322 -21.14 -9.56 -6.74
CA LEU A 322 -19.69 -9.43 -6.64
C LEU A 322 -19.05 -10.69 -6.03
N HIS A 323 -19.66 -11.27 -4.99
CA HIS A 323 -19.24 -12.55 -4.42
C HIS A 323 -19.28 -13.67 -5.48
N ARG A 324 -20.37 -13.79 -6.24
CA ARG A 324 -20.52 -14.77 -7.32
C ARG A 324 -19.44 -14.61 -8.39
N VAL A 325 -19.21 -13.40 -8.88
CA VAL A 325 -18.23 -13.08 -9.93
C VAL A 325 -16.81 -13.45 -9.48
N VAL A 326 -16.40 -13.02 -8.29
CA VAL A 326 -15.04 -13.28 -7.78
C VAL A 326 -14.82 -14.78 -7.52
N THR A 327 -15.81 -15.45 -6.95
CA THR A 327 -15.74 -16.90 -6.69
C THR A 327 -15.65 -17.70 -8.00
N ALA A 328 -16.42 -17.32 -9.03
CA ALA A 328 -16.37 -17.96 -10.34
C ALA A 328 -14.99 -17.80 -10.99
N VAL A 329 -14.42 -16.59 -11.01
CA VAL A 329 -13.08 -16.34 -11.57
C VAL A 329 -11.99 -17.07 -10.78
N TRP A 330 -12.13 -17.17 -9.45
CA TRP A 330 -11.22 -17.96 -8.63
C TRP A 330 -11.31 -19.46 -8.93
N GLN A 331 -12.50 -20.01 -9.16
CA GLN A 331 -12.66 -21.40 -9.60
C GLN A 331 -12.01 -21.63 -10.96
N LEU A 332 -12.17 -20.71 -11.92
CA LEU A 332 -11.51 -20.76 -13.22
C LEU A 332 -9.97 -20.78 -13.06
N GLN A 333 -9.42 -19.88 -12.25
CA GLN A 333 -7.99 -19.84 -11.95
C GLN A 333 -7.52 -21.13 -11.25
N THR A 334 -8.33 -21.70 -10.37
CA THR A 334 -8.03 -22.96 -9.67
C THR A 334 -7.99 -24.14 -10.65
N VAL A 335 -8.88 -24.19 -11.64
CA VAL A 335 -8.86 -25.22 -12.68
C VAL A 335 -7.62 -25.07 -13.57
N LEU A 336 -7.29 -23.85 -13.98
CA LEU A 336 -6.11 -23.55 -14.81
C LEU A 336 -4.78 -23.86 -14.10
N THR A 337 -4.72 -23.67 -12.77
CA THR A 337 -3.52 -23.94 -11.95
C THR A 337 -3.35 -25.42 -11.59
N LYS A 338 -4.42 -26.19 -11.44
CA LYS A 338 -4.36 -27.60 -10.99
C LYS A 338 -4.33 -28.61 -12.12
N LYS A 339 -4.89 -28.29 -13.29
CA LYS A 339 -5.04 -29.25 -14.38
C LYS A 339 -3.91 -29.11 -15.40
N LYS A 340 -3.37 -30.25 -15.80
CA LYS A 340 -2.36 -30.38 -16.85
C LYS A 340 -3.03 -30.78 -18.15
N VAL A 341 -2.48 -30.29 -19.24
CA VAL A 341 -2.86 -30.70 -20.58
C VAL A 341 -2.47 -32.19 -20.79
N PRO A 342 -3.38 -33.04 -21.32
CA PRO A 342 -3.06 -34.38 -21.75
C PRO A 342 -1.87 -34.36 -22.73
N PHE A 343 -0.91 -35.27 -22.55
CA PHE A 343 0.29 -35.46 -23.40
C PHE A 343 1.44 -34.45 -23.22
N THR A 344 1.21 -33.14 -23.03
CA THR A 344 2.30 -32.17 -22.84
C THR A 344 2.74 -32.01 -21.38
N GLN A 345 1.90 -32.39 -20.40
CA GLN A 345 2.15 -32.24 -18.96
C GLN A 345 2.37 -30.79 -18.47
N VAL A 346 2.20 -29.81 -19.37
CA VAL A 346 2.25 -28.37 -19.08
C VAL A 346 0.92 -27.97 -18.42
N LEU A 347 0.97 -27.01 -17.49
CA LEU A 347 -0.22 -26.47 -16.85
C LEU A 347 -0.97 -25.55 -17.83
N PHE A 348 -2.30 -25.62 -17.84
CA PHE A 348 -3.14 -24.72 -18.64
C PHE A 348 -2.82 -23.23 -18.35
N LEU A 349 -2.44 -22.92 -17.11
CA LEU A 349 -2.04 -21.57 -16.74
C LEU A 349 -0.80 -21.07 -17.50
N GLN A 350 0.20 -21.91 -17.76
CA GLN A 350 1.46 -21.49 -18.43
C GLN A 350 1.26 -21.10 -19.89
N GLU A 351 0.15 -21.49 -20.51
CA GLU A 351 -0.20 -21.11 -21.89
C GLU A 351 -1.06 -19.84 -21.96
N VAL A 352 -1.84 -19.55 -20.91
CA VAL A 352 -2.71 -18.38 -20.84
C VAL A 352 -2.00 -17.20 -20.18
N TRP A 353 -1.11 -17.48 -19.23
CA TRP A 353 -0.40 -16.49 -18.42
C TRP A 353 1.08 -16.43 -18.78
N GLN A 354 1.59 -15.21 -18.97
CA GLN A 354 3.01 -14.93 -19.19
C GLN A 354 3.63 -14.36 -17.91
N GLU A 355 4.90 -14.69 -17.65
CA GLU A 355 5.62 -14.18 -16.48
C GLU A 355 5.63 -12.64 -16.45
N GLY A 356 4.97 -12.06 -15.44
CA GLY A 356 4.84 -10.62 -15.23
C GLY A 356 3.42 -10.06 -15.32
N GLU A 357 2.42 -10.83 -15.76
CA GLU A 357 1.01 -10.40 -15.71
C GLU A 357 0.40 -10.65 -14.31
N PRO A 358 -0.49 -9.77 -13.81
CA PRO A 358 -1.27 -10.05 -12.59
C PRO A 358 -2.18 -11.27 -12.78
N LEU A 359 -2.48 -11.97 -11.69
CA LEU A 359 -3.36 -13.15 -11.71
C LEU A 359 -4.77 -12.78 -12.23
N LEU A 360 -5.51 -13.75 -12.78
CA LEU A 360 -6.85 -13.50 -13.32
C LEU A 360 -7.81 -12.94 -12.26
N THR A 361 -7.73 -13.47 -11.03
CA THR A 361 -8.50 -12.98 -9.88
C THR A 361 -8.15 -11.54 -9.52
N GLU A 362 -6.86 -11.19 -9.54
CA GLU A 362 -6.38 -9.84 -9.24
C GLU A 362 -6.85 -8.82 -10.29
N ARG A 363 -6.75 -9.18 -11.58
CA ARG A 363 -7.23 -8.32 -12.70
C ARG A 363 -8.71 -8.00 -12.60
N VAL A 364 -9.53 -9.01 -12.27
CA VAL A 364 -10.97 -8.82 -12.11
C VAL A 364 -11.25 -8.03 -10.85
N TRP A 365 -10.62 -8.36 -9.72
CA TRP A 365 -10.82 -7.66 -8.46
C TRP A 365 -10.45 -6.18 -8.56
N GLU A 366 -9.30 -5.83 -9.12
CA GLU A 366 -8.88 -4.44 -9.32
C GLU A 366 -9.90 -3.68 -10.18
N ALA A 367 -10.42 -4.31 -11.24
CA ALA A 367 -11.46 -3.72 -12.06
C ALA A 367 -12.78 -3.51 -11.32
N LEU A 368 -13.19 -4.47 -10.48
CA LEU A 368 -14.40 -4.37 -9.65
C LEU A 368 -14.27 -3.28 -8.59
N VAL A 369 -13.14 -3.23 -7.88
CA VAL A 369 -12.85 -2.19 -6.89
C VAL A 369 -12.81 -0.81 -7.54
N LYS A 370 -12.18 -0.68 -8.72
CA LYS A 370 -12.16 0.57 -9.47
C LYS A 370 -13.57 0.99 -9.91
N ALA A 371 -14.39 0.06 -10.40
CA ALA A 371 -15.78 0.33 -10.75
C ALA A 371 -16.58 0.76 -9.51
N PHE A 372 -16.45 0.03 -8.41
CA PHE A 372 -17.09 0.33 -7.12
C PHE A 372 -16.70 1.71 -6.58
N ALA A 373 -15.40 2.00 -6.48
CA ALA A 373 -14.89 3.28 -6.02
C ALA A 373 -15.36 4.44 -6.92
N SER A 374 -15.35 4.25 -8.24
CA SER A 374 -15.82 5.28 -9.18
C SER A 374 -17.31 5.59 -8.99
N GLN A 375 -18.14 4.56 -8.76
CA GLN A 375 -19.57 4.71 -8.57
C GLN A 375 -19.91 5.26 -7.17
N MET A 376 -19.20 4.84 -6.13
CA MET A 376 -19.34 5.40 -4.78
C MET A 376 -18.97 6.88 -4.74
N LYS A 377 -17.88 7.27 -5.41
CA LYS A 377 -17.48 8.67 -5.57
C LYS A 377 -18.52 9.47 -6.36
N SER A 378 -18.98 8.93 -7.50
CA SER A 378 -20.04 9.53 -8.31
C SER A 378 -21.31 9.75 -7.49
N ALA A 379 -21.80 8.72 -6.79
CA ALA A 379 -23.00 8.78 -5.95
C ALA A 379 -22.87 9.83 -4.84
N CYS A 380 -21.70 9.95 -4.21
CA CYS A 380 -21.44 10.98 -3.20
C CYS A 380 -21.50 12.41 -3.77
N THR A 381 -21.03 12.63 -5.00
CA THR A 381 -21.02 13.96 -5.64
C THR A 381 -22.31 14.34 -6.35
N ALA A 382 -22.99 13.37 -6.99
CA ALA A 382 -24.11 13.61 -7.87
C ALA A 382 -25.48 13.49 -7.16
N SER A 383 -25.56 12.76 -6.05
CA SER A 383 -26.82 12.55 -5.32
C SER A 383 -26.70 12.89 -3.84
N SER A 384 -27.36 13.98 -3.42
CA SER A 384 -27.49 14.31 -2.00
C SER A 384 -28.26 13.25 -1.22
N PHE A 385 -29.29 12.63 -1.83
CA PHE A 385 -30.11 11.58 -1.22
C PHE A 385 -29.29 10.32 -0.88
N VAL A 386 -28.52 9.78 -1.83
CA VAL A 386 -27.67 8.60 -1.59
C VAL A 386 -26.58 8.93 -0.59
N LYS A 387 -25.98 10.13 -0.72
CA LYS A 387 -24.98 10.61 0.23
C LYS A 387 -25.52 10.65 1.66
N GLU A 388 -26.70 11.20 1.87
CA GLU A 388 -27.33 11.29 3.19
C GLU A 388 -27.62 9.89 3.77
N ILE A 389 -28.22 8.99 2.99
CA ILE A 389 -28.55 7.63 3.44
C ILE A 389 -27.31 6.83 3.81
N PHE A 390 -26.27 6.85 2.98
CA PHE A 390 -25.03 6.12 3.27
C PHE A 390 -24.21 6.78 4.37
N THR A 391 -24.32 8.10 4.57
CA THR A 391 -23.67 8.77 5.71
C THR A 391 -24.33 8.36 7.01
N ILE A 392 -25.67 8.45 7.12
CA ILE A 392 -26.41 8.07 8.33
C ILE A 392 -26.31 6.55 8.58
N GLY A 393 -26.41 5.76 7.52
CA GLY A 393 -26.32 4.30 7.56
C GLY A 393 -24.91 3.73 7.36
N TYR A 394 -23.86 4.52 7.58
CA TYR A 394 -22.48 4.06 7.33
C TYR A 394 -22.11 2.76 8.08
N PRO A 395 -22.49 2.55 9.36
CA PRO A 395 -22.23 1.27 10.05
C PRO A 395 -22.83 0.06 9.31
N ARG A 396 -24.00 0.22 8.69
CA ARG A 396 -24.63 -0.81 7.85
C ARG A 396 -23.87 -1.03 6.54
N LEU A 397 -23.37 0.04 5.92
CA LEU A 397 -22.55 -0.06 4.71
C LEU A 397 -21.22 -0.77 5.01
N PHE A 398 -20.55 -0.36 6.09
CA PHE A 398 -19.29 -0.94 6.56
C PHE A 398 -19.45 -2.44 6.81
N SER A 399 -20.44 -2.85 7.61
CA SER A 399 -20.70 -4.27 7.91
C SER A 399 -21.01 -5.09 6.65
N MET A 400 -21.75 -4.54 5.69
CA MET A 400 -22.06 -5.26 4.46
C MET A 400 -20.82 -5.46 3.56
N VAL A 401 -19.93 -4.47 3.46
CA VAL A 401 -18.67 -4.61 2.71
C VAL A 401 -17.71 -5.56 3.45
N GLU A 402 -17.59 -5.44 4.77
CA GLU A 402 -16.79 -6.35 5.61
C GLU A 402 -17.26 -7.80 5.46
N ASN A 403 -18.58 -8.05 5.58
CA ASN A 403 -19.18 -9.37 5.37
C ASN A 403 -18.92 -9.93 3.96
N LEU A 404 -18.94 -9.08 2.92
CA LEU A 404 -18.61 -9.50 1.56
C LEU A 404 -17.15 -9.98 1.47
N LEU A 405 -16.22 -9.17 2.00
CA LEU A 405 -14.78 -9.49 1.98
C LEU A 405 -14.47 -10.74 2.81
N GLU A 406 -15.09 -10.88 3.98
CA GLU A 406 -14.96 -12.07 4.83
C GLU A 406 -15.50 -13.31 4.13
N ARG A 407 -16.70 -13.23 3.54
CA ARG A 407 -17.34 -14.34 2.82
C ARG A 407 -16.49 -14.80 1.63
N ILE A 408 -15.98 -13.88 0.82
CA ILE A 408 -15.06 -14.24 -0.29
C ILE A 408 -13.79 -14.89 0.27
N SER A 409 -13.20 -14.32 1.33
CA SER A 409 -11.97 -14.87 1.90
C SER A 409 -12.16 -16.28 2.47
N ARG A 410 -13.28 -16.54 3.16
CA ARG A 410 -13.62 -17.85 3.71
C ARG A 410 -13.88 -18.89 2.61
N ASP A 411 -14.61 -18.51 1.56
CA ASP A 411 -14.99 -19.45 0.51
C ASP A 411 -13.82 -19.76 -0.46
N THR A 412 -12.77 -18.93 -0.45
CA THR A 412 -11.58 -19.08 -1.31
C THR A 412 -10.33 -19.53 -0.54
N ASP A 413 -10.40 -19.69 0.79
CA ASP A 413 -9.34 -20.21 1.63
C ASP A 413 -9.24 -21.74 1.54
N VAL A 414 -8.66 -22.22 0.44
CA VAL A 414 -8.42 -23.64 0.19
C VAL A 414 -6.92 -23.92 0.26
N LYS A 415 -6.53 -24.84 1.14
CA LYS A 415 -5.13 -25.27 1.32
C LYS A 415 -4.45 -25.58 -0.01
N GLY A 416 -3.33 -24.90 -0.28
CA GLY A 416 -2.51 -25.11 -1.48
C GLY A 416 -2.93 -24.31 -2.72
N VAL A 417 -3.91 -23.41 -2.63
CA VAL A 417 -4.30 -22.46 -3.68
C VAL A 417 -4.20 -21.04 -3.12
N LEU A 418 -3.77 -20.08 -3.95
CA LEU A 418 -3.78 -18.67 -3.53
C LEU A 418 -5.23 -18.21 -3.31
N PRO A 419 -5.52 -17.52 -2.19
CA PRO A 419 -6.83 -16.90 -1.96
C PRO A 419 -7.17 -15.92 -3.08
N ALA A 420 -8.47 -15.69 -3.32
CA ALA A 420 -8.89 -14.75 -4.36
C ALA A 420 -8.58 -13.28 -4.01
N LEU A 421 -8.38 -12.98 -2.71
CA LEU A 421 -8.18 -11.65 -2.17
C LEU A 421 -6.88 -11.56 -1.37
N ASN A 422 -6.04 -10.60 -1.73
CA ASN A 422 -4.91 -10.15 -0.92
C ASN A 422 -5.35 -9.08 0.09
N GLN A 423 -4.55 -8.83 1.12
CA GLN A 423 -4.86 -7.82 2.14
C GLN A 423 -5.01 -6.41 1.52
N GLU A 424 -4.12 -6.03 0.59
CA GLU A 424 -4.25 -4.77 -0.17
C GLU A 424 -5.57 -4.67 -0.93
N GLY A 425 -6.05 -5.77 -1.52
CA GLY A 425 -7.31 -5.80 -2.24
C GLY A 425 -8.52 -5.53 -1.33
N LYS A 426 -8.46 -6.02 -0.08
CA LYS A 426 -9.47 -5.72 0.95
C LYS A 426 -9.42 -4.24 1.34
N ASP A 427 -8.22 -3.72 1.58
CA ASP A 427 -8.01 -2.33 2.00
C ASP A 427 -8.47 -1.34 0.91
N GLN A 428 -8.24 -1.63 -0.37
CA GLN A 428 -8.73 -0.79 -1.49
C GLN A 428 -10.25 -0.72 -1.56
N MET A 429 -10.96 -1.82 -1.26
CA MET A 429 -12.43 -1.83 -1.21
C MET A 429 -12.95 -1.04 -0.01
N MET A 430 -12.28 -1.11 1.14
CA MET A 430 -12.62 -0.30 2.32
C MET A 430 -12.33 1.19 2.10
N ALA A 431 -11.24 1.53 1.39
CA ALA A 431 -10.93 2.91 1.00
C ALA A 431 -12.02 3.51 0.09
N ALA A 432 -12.69 2.70 -0.72
CA ALA A 432 -13.78 3.15 -1.58
C ALA A 432 -15.00 3.70 -0.80
N ILE A 433 -15.19 3.31 0.47
CA ILE A 433 -16.27 3.79 1.33
C ILE A 433 -15.82 4.84 2.37
N GLU A 434 -14.53 5.16 2.43
CA GLU A 434 -13.94 6.10 3.40
C GLU A 434 -14.52 7.52 3.29
N THR A 435 -14.97 7.94 2.10
CA THR A 435 -15.65 9.23 1.93
C THR A 435 -16.95 9.31 2.75
N PHE A 436 -17.68 8.20 2.92
CA PHE A 436 -18.87 8.16 3.75
C PHE A 436 -18.52 8.04 5.24
N GLN A 437 -17.41 7.38 5.57
CA GLN A 437 -16.86 7.30 6.92
C GLN A 437 -16.53 8.69 7.45
N THR A 438 -15.77 9.46 6.69
CA THR A 438 -15.39 10.84 7.05
C THR A 438 -16.61 11.75 7.19
N ALA A 439 -17.59 11.62 6.28
CA ALA A 439 -18.86 12.34 6.39
C ALA A 439 -19.67 11.92 7.64
N PHE A 440 -19.69 10.63 7.98
CA PHE A 440 -20.38 10.11 9.16
C PHE A 440 -19.74 10.63 10.45
N LEU A 441 -18.41 10.54 10.56
CA LEU A 441 -17.66 11.07 11.71
C LEU A 441 -17.83 12.58 11.86
N ALA A 442 -17.81 13.33 10.76
CA ALA A 442 -18.08 14.76 10.76
C ALA A 442 -19.51 15.08 11.23
N LEU A 443 -20.50 14.27 10.83
CA LEU A 443 -21.89 14.41 11.25
C LEU A 443 -22.08 14.08 12.75
N CYS A 444 -21.42 13.04 13.27
CA CYS A 444 -21.41 12.75 14.71
C CYS A 444 -20.79 13.89 15.50
N LEU A 445 -19.63 14.39 15.05
CA LEU A 445 -18.95 15.52 15.67
C LEU A 445 -19.83 16.78 15.65
N SER A 446 -20.43 17.13 14.51
CA SER A 446 -21.26 18.34 14.38
C SER A 446 -22.53 18.24 15.21
N ARG A 447 -23.30 17.15 15.11
CA ARG A 447 -24.54 16.95 15.89
C ARG A 447 -24.30 17.08 17.39
N LEU A 448 -23.23 16.49 17.90
CA LEU A 448 -22.88 16.57 19.31
C LEU A 448 -22.31 17.95 19.69
N SER A 449 -21.44 18.53 18.87
CA SER A 449 -20.84 19.85 19.13
C SER A 449 -21.88 20.97 19.09
N ASP A 450 -22.80 20.94 18.12
CA ASP A 450 -23.92 21.90 18.02
C ASP A 450 -24.80 21.81 19.26
N TYR A 451 -25.01 20.59 19.79
CA TYR A 451 -25.77 20.41 21.02
C TYR A 451 -25.03 20.98 22.24
N VAL A 452 -23.72 20.74 22.36
CA VAL A 452 -22.89 21.36 23.40
C VAL A 452 -22.94 22.88 23.31
N ASN A 453 -22.78 23.45 22.12
CA ASN A 453 -22.85 24.90 21.91
C ASN A 453 -24.25 25.49 22.20
N SER A 454 -25.31 24.71 21.99
CA SER A 454 -26.68 25.14 22.34
C SER A 454 -26.94 25.18 23.86
N ILE A 455 -26.27 24.29 24.61
CA ILE A 455 -26.40 24.17 26.06
C ILE A 455 -25.48 25.16 26.78
N PHE A 456 -24.30 25.41 26.21
CA PHE A 456 -23.31 26.34 26.70
C PHE A 456 -23.04 27.46 25.67
N PRO A 457 -23.98 28.41 25.50
CA PRO A 457 -23.82 29.49 24.53
C PRO A 457 -22.68 30.43 24.93
N VAL A 458 -21.80 30.74 23.97
CA VAL A 458 -20.67 31.66 24.19
C VAL A 458 -21.14 33.09 24.43
N SER A 459 -22.29 33.47 23.83
CA SER A 459 -22.85 34.82 23.91
C SER A 459 -23.43 35.18 25.29
N SER A 460 -23.61 34.21 26.18
CA SER A 460 -24.23 34.43 27.50
C SER A 460 -23.56 33.60 28.59
N ARG A 461 -22.67 34.23 29.37
CA ARG A 461 -21.98 33.66 30.56
C ARG A 461 -22.87 33.43 31.80
N GLY A 462 -24.18 33.67 31.66
CA GLY A 462 -25.16 33.58 32.75
C GLY A 462 -26.12 32.40 32.64
N SER A 463 -26.08 31.65 31.53
CA SER A 463 -27.00 30.54 31.26
C SER A 463 -26.56 29.29 32.02
N ILE A 464 -27.41 28.80 32.93
CA ILE A 464 -27.21 27.51 33.59
C ILE A 464 -27.93 26.43 32.78
N PRO A 465 -27.24 25.36 32.35
CA PRO A 465 -27.90 24.27 31.66
C PRO A 465 -28.86 23.54 32.61
N SER A 466 -30.04 23.18 32.11
CA SER A 466 -31.01 22.38 32.88
C SER A 466 -30.57 20.92 33.00
N LYS A 467 -31.02 20.23 34.05
CA LYS A 467 -30.77 18.79 34.25
C LYS A 467 -31.21 17.94 33.04
N ASP A 468 -32.33 18.31 32.40
CA ASP A 468 -32.84 17.63 31.22
C ASP A 468 -31.96 17.82 29.98
N GLN A 469 -31.29 18.96 29.84
CA GLN A 469 -30.33 19.18 28.75
C GLN A 469 -29.08 18.32 28.94
N ILE A 470 -28.60 18.17 30.19
CA ILE A 470 -27.45 17.33 30.51
C ILE A 470 -27.76 15.85 30.29
N SER A 471 -28.92 15.38 30.74
CA SER A 471 -29.35 14.00 30.53
C SER A 471 -29.47 13.66 29.04
N ARG A 472 -29.98 14.58 28.22
CA ARG A 472 -30.04 14.44 26.76
C ARG A 472 -28.65 14.38 26.10
N ILE A 473 -27.64 15.13 26.59
CA ILE A 473 -26.26 15.01 26.05
C ILE A 473 -25.79 13.56 26.27
N ILE A 474 -25.99 13.05 27.48
CA ILE A 474 -25.55 11.73 27.89
C ILE A 474 -26.24 10.65 27.06
N SER A 475 -27.56 10.74 26.87
CA SER A 475 -28.31 9.82 26.02
C SER A 475 -27.84 9.87 24.56
N ARG A 476 -27.57 11.05 24.00
CA ARG A 476 -27.06 11.16 22.61
C ARG A 476 -25.67 10.55 22.46
N ILE A 477 -24.76 10.77 23.41
CA ILE A 477 -23.44 10.14 23.40
C ILE A 477 -23.59 8.61 23.50
N GLN A 478 -24.50 8.14 24.35
CA GLN A 478 -24.80 6.71 24.46
C GLN A 478 -25.33 6.14 23.14
N GLU A 479 -26.29 6.79 22.49
CA GLU A 479 -26.83 6.38 21.19
C GLU A 479 -25.74 6.25 20.12
N GLU A 480 -24.81 7.21 20.03
CA GLU A 480 -23.70 7.15 19.06
C GLU A 480 -22.74 5.99 19.34
N ILE A 481 -22.52 5.63 20.61
CA ILE A 481 -21.70 4.48 21.00
C ILE A 481 -22.44 3.16 20.69
N GLU A 482 -23.73 3.08 20.97
CA GLU A 482 -24.56 1.88 20.74
C GLU A 482 -24.61 1.50 19.26
N VAL A 483 -24.75 2.48 18.36
CA VAL A 483 -24.80 2.27 16.91
C VAL A 483 -23.55 1.57 16.37
N VAL A 484 -22.41 1.71 17.05
CA VAL A 484 -21.10 1.25 16.56
C VAL A 484 -20.48 0.17 17.46
N ARG A 485 -21.11 -0.18 18.59
CA ARG A 485 -20.56 -1.08 19.61
C ARG A 485 -20.06 -2.43 19.05
N THR A 486 -20.68 -2.95 17.99
CA THR A 486 -20.32 -4.22 17.35
C THR A 486 -19.04 -4.15 16.50
N HIS A 487 -18.62 -2.96 16.07
CA HIS A 487 -17.50 -2.76 15.16
C HIS A 487 -16.31 -2.14 15.89
N GLY A 488 -15.31 -2.94 16.26
CA GLY A 488 -14.17 -2.49 17.07
C GLY A 488 -13.39 -1.30 16.48
N HIS A 489 -13.10 -1.32 15.16
CA HIS A 489 -12.37 -0.22 14.51
C HIS A 489 -13.21 1.07 14.43
N LEU A 490 -14.45 0.96 13.97
CA LEU A 490 -15.34 2.11 13.84
C LEU A 490 -15.67 2.72 15.22
N LEU A 491 -15.77 1.91 16.27
CA LEU A 491 -16.00 2.35 17.65
C LEU A 491 -14.88 3.28 18.11
N LEU A 492 -13.62 2.90 17.88
CA LEU A 492 -12.47 3.74 18.24
C LEU A 492 -12.48 5.08 17.49
N LEU A 493 -12.92 5.11 16.23
CA LEU A 493 -13.02 6.35 15.47
C LEU A 493 -14.13 7.27 15.99
N VAL A 494 -15.31 6.73 16.30
CA VAL A 494 -16.40 7.51 16.89
C VAL A 494 -16.01 8.02 18.28
N LEU A 495 -15.32 7.21 19.09
CA LEU A 495 -14.82 7.64 20.40
C LEU A 495 -13.79 8.77 20.31
N ARG A 496 -12.98 8.82 19.25
CA ARG A 496 -12.08 9.97 19.00
C ARG A 496 -12.87 11.25 18.73
N GLU A 497 -14.00 11.18 18.04
CA GLU A 497 -14.87 12.33 17.84
C GLU A 497 -15.60 12.72 19.14
N ILE A 498 -16.12 11.75 19.90
CA ILE A 498 -16.72 11.98 21.23
C ILE A 498 -15.70 12.61 22.18
N LYS A 499 -14.44 12.19 22.15
CA LYS A 499 -13.35 12.83 22.92
C LYS A 499 -13.25 14.32 22.62
N LYS A 500 -13.30 14.74 21.35
CA LYS A 500 -13.28 16.17 20.98
C LYS A 500 -14.49 16.91 21.53
N VAL A 501 -15.68 16.31 21.46
CA VAL A 501 -16.92 16.87 22.01
C VAL A 501 -16.83 17.04 23.53
N LEU A 502 -16.31 16.04 24.25
CA LEU A 502 -16.17 16.09 25.70
C LEU A 502 -15.14 17.15 26.15
N LEU A 503 -14.03 17.31 25.40
CA LEU A 503 -13.08 18.40 25.64
C LEU A 503 -13.71 19.77 25.36
N LEU A 504 -14.48 19.90 24.27
CA LEU A 504 -15.24 21.12 23.98
C LEU A 504 -16.26 21.42 25.10
N LEU A 505 -16.93 20.40 25.63
CA LEU A 505 -17.85 20.54 26.76
C LEU A 505 -17.13 21.04 28.01
N ALA A 506 -15.95 20.50 28.32
CA ALA A 506 -15.12 20.97 29.44
C ALA A 506 -14.72 22.44 29.27
N GLU A 507 -14.20 22.83 28.11
CA GLU A 507 -13.80 24.21 27.79
C GLU A 507 -14.99 25.18 27.88
N ARG A 508 -16.14 24.79 27.33
CA ARG A 508 -17.36 25.59 27.38
C ARG A 508 -17.91 25.72 28.80
N ALA A 509 -17.83 24.67 29.59
CA ALA A 509 -18.25 24.71 30.98
C ALA A 509 -17.30 25.58 31.83
N GLU A 510 -15.99 25.48 31.60
CA GLU A 510 -14.98 26.33 32.25
C GLU A 510 -15.23 27.82 31.97
N TYR A 511 -15.55 28.17 30.73
CA TYR A 511 -15.91 29.55 30.35
C TYR A 511 -17.15 30.10 31.07
N GLN A 512 -18.04 29.23 31.56
CA GLN A 512 -19.23 29.59 32.30
C GLN A 512 -18.98 29.72 33.81
N ILE A 513 -17.87 29.21 34.33
CA ILE A 513 -17.52 29.29 35.75
C ILE A 513 -17.17 30.73 36.12
N SER A 514 -17.77 31.21 37.22
CA SER A 514 -17.42 32.50 37.79
C SER A 514 -16.19 32.36 38.70
N THR A 515 -15.09 33.07 38.41
CA THR A 515 -13.83 33.02 39.17
C THR A 515 -13.53 34.28 40.00
N GLY A 516 -14.41 35.28 39.97
CA GLY A 516 -14.24 36.54 40.71
C GLY A 516 -14.28 36.39 42.24
N PRO A 517 -13.98 37.46 43.00
CA PRO A 517 -13.92 37.43 44.47
C PRO A 517 -15.26 37.01 45.10
N GLU A 518 -16.40 37.40 44.49
CA GLU A 518 -17.75 37.01 44.90
C GLU A 518 -18.00 35.49 44.84
N ALA A 519 -17.21 34.75 44.05
CA ALA A 519 -17.29 33.29 43.95
C ALA A 519 -16.58 32.60 45.12
N ARG A 520 -15.61 33.27 45.76
CA ARG A 520 -14.76 32.73 46.83
C ARG A 520 -15.17 33.19 48.24
N GLN A 521 -16.11 34.13 48.34
CA GLN A 521 -16.50 34.67 49.65
C GLN A 521 -17.12 33.60 50.56
N VAL A 522 -16.86 33.71 51.87
CA VAL A 522 -17.36 32.76 52.88
C VAL A 522 -18.05 33.45 54.07
N THR A 523 -18.15 34.78 54.06
CA THR A 523 -18.63 35.60 55.20
C THR A 523 -20.10 36.05 55.07
N GLY A 524 -20.75 35.79 53.95
CA GLY A 524 -22.15 36.18 53.67
C GLY A 524 -22.98 35.04 53.07
N PRO A 525 -24.23 35.32 52.66
CA PRO A 525 -25.07 34.34 51.97
C PRO A 525 -24.44 33.93 50.64
N ALA A 526 -24.80 32.73 50.16
CA ALA A 526 -24.28 32.23 48.89
C ALA A 526 -24.67 33.17 47.73
N THR A 527 -23.67 33.67 46.99
CA THR A 527 -23.91 34.57 45.86
C THR A 527 -24.53 33.82 44.69
N MET A 528 -25.17 34.56 43.77
CA MET A 528 -25.69 33.95 42.53
C MET A 528 -24.57 33.31 41.70
N ALA A 529 -23.34 33.86 41.76
CA ALA A 529 -22.16 33.27 41.13
C ALA A 529 -21.78 31.91 41.76
N GLN A 530 -21.87 31.78 43.08
CA GLN A 530 -21.61 30.52 43.80
C GLN A 530 -22.69 29.49 43.51
N LEU A 531 -23.97 29.86 43.54
CA LEU A 531 -25.09 28.97 43.20
C LEU A 531 -24.98 28.45 41.77
N LYS A 532 -24.58 29.31 40.82
CA LYS A 532 -24.26 28.91 39.44
C LYS A 532 -23.15 27.87 39.40
N ASN A 533 -22.01 28.14 40.05
CA ASN A 533 -20.88 27.23 40.08
C ASN A 533 -21.23 25.87 40.72
N PHE A 534 -22.07 25.86 41.77
CA PHE A 534 -22.53 24.63 42.42
C PHE A 534 -23.39 23.78 41.49
N THR A 535 -24.34 24.42 40.79
CA THR A 535 -25.23 23.74 39.85
C THR A 535 -24.44 23.17 38.66
N LEU A 536 -23.48 23.94 38.12
CA LEU A 536 -22.58 23.48 37.07
C LEU A 536 -21.71 22.30 37.52
N CYS A 537 -21.14 22.38 38.73
CA CYS A 537 -20.35 21.29 39.32
C CYS A 537 -21.17 19.99 39.42
N GLN A 538 -22.41 20.06 39.93
CA GLN A 538 -23.30 18.89 40.04
C GLN A 538 -23.63 18.28 38.68
N HIS A 539 -23.94 19.12 37.68
CA HIS A 539 -24.24 18.66 36.32
C HIS A 539 -23.03 17.99 35.64
N LEU A 540 -21.84 18.57 35.79
CA LEU A 540 -20.61 17.98 35.24
C LEU A 540 -20.23 16.67 35.96
N GLN A 541 -20.47 16.57 37.27
CA GLN A 541 -20.26 15.34 38.03
C GLN A 541 -21.25 14.23 37.62
N GLU A 542 -22.52 14.56 37.38
CA GLU A 542 -23.50 13.59 36.85
C GLU A 542 -23.07 13.09 35.47
N LEU A 543 -22.62 14.01 34.60
CA LEU A 543 -22.12 13.67 33.27
C LEU A 543 -20.87 12.78 33.35
N HIS A 544 -19.90 13.14 34.17
CA HIS A 544 -18.71 12.33 34.42
C HIS A 544 -19.09 10.92 34.91
N ALA A 545 -19.90 10.80 35.96
CA ALA A 545 -20.27 9.52 36.54
C ALA A 545 -20.98 8.59 35.54
N ARG A 546 -21.94 9.12 34.77
CA ARG A 546 -22.67 8.33 33.77
C ARG A 546 -21.79 7.91 32.60
N ILE A 547 -20.97 8.80 32.07
CA ILE A 547 -20.08 8.46 30.95
C ILE A 547 -18.94 7.53 31.41
N SER A 548 -18.40 7.68 32.62
CA SER A 548 -17.46 6.72 33.21
C SER A 548 -18.07 5.33 33.35
N THR A 549 -19.36 5.23 33.72
CA THR A 549 -20.09 3.96 33.77
C THR A 549 -20.19 3.33 32.38
N ILE A 550 -20.52 4.13 31.35
CA ILE A 550 -20.55 3.67 29.96
C ILE A 550 -19.14 3.23 29.52
N ALA A 551 -18.11 4.00 29.80
CA ALA A 551 -16.72 3.68 29.46
C ALA A 551 -16.25 2.35 30.07
N SER A 552 -16.66 2.07 31.32
CA SER A 552 -16.34 0.80 32.00
C SER A 552 -16.98 -0.43 31.35
N SER A 553 -18.04 -0.25 30.55
CA SER A 553 -18.69 -1.33 29.80
C SER A 553 -18.06 -1.60 28.43
N LEU A 554 -17.11 -0.76 28.00
CA LEU A 554 -16.44 -0.85 26.69
C LEU A 554 -15.09 -1.60 26.80
N PRO A 555 -14.52 -2.09 25.68
CA PRO A 555 -13.18 -2.66 25.66
C PRO A 555 -12.10 -1.69 26.22
N PRO A 556 -10.97 -2.19 26.74
CA PRO A 556 -9.97 -1.34 27.43
C PRO A 556 -9.44 -0.20 26.55
N ALA A 557 -9.13 -0.47 25.28
CA ALA A 557 -8.68 0.55 24.33
C ALA A 557 -9.71 1.68 24.10
N ALA A 558 -11.01 1.36 24.22
CA ALA A 558 -12.10 2.33 24.13
C ALA A 558 -12.26 3.14 25.43
N SER A 559 -12.11 2.49 26.59
CA SER A 559 -12.10 3.16 27.90
C SER A 559 -10.93 4.14 28.02
N ASP A 560 -9.73 3.74 27.59
CA ASP A 560 -8.53 4.58 27.64
C ASP A 560 -8.69 5.84 26.78
N ALA A 561 -9.36 5.75 25.64
CA ALA A 561 -9.62 6.91 24.77
C ALA A 561 -10.49 7.99 25.44
N LEU A 562 -11.37 7.61 26.38
CA LEU A 562 -12.25 8.51 27.13
C LEU A 562 -11.68 8.97 28.48
N SER A 563 -10.61 8.35 28.98
CA SER A 563 -10.01 8.67 30.28
C SER A 563 -9.57 10.15 30.39
N GLN A 564 -8.84 10.65 29.39
CA GLN A 564 -8.34 12.04 29.33
C GLN A 564 -9.48 13.08 29.31
N PRO A 565 -10.48 13.02 28.41
CA PRO A 565 -11.56 14.01 28.41
C PRO A 565 -12.44 13.93 29.67
N LEU A 566 -12.63 12.75 30.25
CA LEU A 566 -13.34 12.61 31.52
C LEU A 566 -12.58 13.27 32.67
N ALA A 567 -11.25 13.11 32.73
CA ALA A 567 -10.41 13.80 33.70
C ALA A 567 -10.50 15.33 33.56
N ALA A 568 -10.55 15.86 32.33
CA ALA A 568 -10.74 17.29 32.08
C ALA A 568 -12.08 17.80 32.61
N ILE A 569 -13.19 17.10 32.30
CA ILE A 569 -14.53 17.43 32.81
C ILE A 569 -14.55 17.39 34.34
N TYR A 570 -13.94 16.37 34.94
CA TYR A 570 -13.84 16.25 36.39
C TYR A 570 -13.06 17.43 36.98
N SER A 571 -11.90 17.78 36.42
CA SER A 571 -11.09 18.91 36.88
C SER A 571 -11.86 20.23 36.86
N VAL A 572 -12.54 20.53 35.74
CA VAL A 572 -13.38 21.74 35.59
C VAL A 572 -14.53 21.76 36.61
N ALA A 573 -15.14 20.61 36.90
CA ALA A 573 -16.15 20.50 37.95
C ALA A 573 -15.56 20.77 39.35
N CYS A 574 -14.30 20.41 39.60
CA CYS A 574 -13.69 20.49 40.91
C CYS A 574 -13.18 21.89 41.28
N GLU A 575 -12.61 22.60 40.31
CA GLU A 575 -11.91 23.87 40.54
C GLU A 575 -12.72 24.93 41.32
N PRO A 576 -13.97 25.26 40.96
CA PRO A 576 -14.70 26.32 41.65
C PRO A 576 -14.99 25.96 43.10
N VAL A 577 -15.36 24.70 43.36
CA VAL A 577 -15.64 24.21 44.72
C VAL A 577 -14.35 24.15 45.53
N THR A 578 -13.25 23.66 44.95
CA THR A 578 -11.94 23.60 45.63
C THR A 578 -11.49 24.99 46.08
N SER A 579 -11.67 26.02 45.24
CA SER A 579 -11.32 27.40 45.62
C SER A 579 -12.13 27.93 46.80
N LEU A 580 -13.43 27.59 46.89
CA LEU A 580 -14.28 27.97 48.02
C LEU A 580 -13.86 27.27 49.32
N PHE A 581 -13.57 25.96 49.25
CA PHE A 581 -13.06 25.20 50.41
C PHE A 581 -11.70 25.73 50.87
N GLN A 582 -10.83 26.15 49.96
CA GLN A 582 -9.56 26.77 50.33
C GLN A 582 -9.77 28.11 51.05
N SER A 583 -10.65 28.99 50.55
CA SER A 583 -10.96 30.25 51.24
C SER A 583 -11.60 30.05 52.63
N MET A 584 -12.39 28.99 52.80
CA MET A 584 -12.91 28.61 54.11
C MET A 584 -11.81 28.08 55.03
N LEU A 585 -10.91 27.24 54.51
CA LEU A 585 -9.73 26.76 55.23
C LEU A 585 -8.87 27.90 55.74
N ASP A 586 -8.51 28.86 54.87
CA ASP A 586 -7.69 30.02 55.23
C ASP A 586 -8.35 30.84 56.35
N ARG A 587 -9.69 30.96 56.34
CA ARG A 587 -10.45 31.62 57.42
C ARG A 587 -10.35 30.83 58.73
N LEU A 588 -10.58 29.51 58.69
CA LEU A 588 -10.50 28.67 59.89
C LEU A 588 -9.08 28.65 60.50
N GLU A 589 -8.05 28.58 59.65
CA GLU A 589 -6.66 28.69 60.10
C GLU A 589 -6.38 30.06 60.71
N SER A 590 -6.91 31.14 60.13
CA SER A 590 -6.81 32.49 60.71
C SER A 590 -7.47 32.60 62.08
N CYS A 591 -8.64 31.97 62.29
CA CYS A 591 -9.27 31.88 63.61
C CYS A 591 -8.38 31.11 64.60
N ILE A 592 -7.80 29.97 64.19
CA ILE A 592 -6.93 29.17 65.06
C ILE A 592 -5.66 29.93 65.43
N LEU A 593 -5.08 30.74 64.54
CA LEU A 593 -3.86 31.49 64.83
C LEU A 593 -4.01 32.51 65.97
N GLN A 594 -5.24 33.01 66.21
CA GLN A 594 -5.55 33.90 67.34
C GLN A 594 -5.31 33.23 68.70
N ILE A 595 -5.11 31.91 68.75
CA ILE A 595 -4.73 31.19 69.96
C ILE A 595 -3.39 31.69 70.54
N HIS A 596 -2.51 32.27 69.72
CA HIS A 596 -1.22 32.83 70.17
C HIS A 596 -1.35 34.23 70.77
N ASP A 597 -2.43 34.95 70.44
CA ASP A 597 -2.73 36.27 70.97
C ASP A 597 -3.64 36.20 72.22
N TYR A 598 -4.14 35.01 72.56
CA TYR A 598 -5.04 34.77 73.67
C TYR A 598 -4.29 34.56 75.00
N ASP A 599 -4.67 35.32 76.03
CA ASP A 599 -4.10 35.19 77.36
C ASP A 599 -4.75 34.03 78.14
N PHE A 600 -4.04 32.90 78.20
CA PHE A 600 -4.47 31.71 78.94
C PHE A 600 -4.36 31.85 80.46
N ASP A 601 -3.60 32.84 80.96
CA ASP A 601 -3.29 33.03 82.38
C ASP A 601 -4.06 34.24 82.99
N GLY A 602 -4.62 35.10 82.13
CA GLY A 602 -5.40 36.26 82.54
C GLY A 602 -6.61 35.93 83.43
N ALA A 603 -6.87 36.83 84.39
CA ALA A 603 -8.06 36.85 85.24
C ALA A 603 -9.30 37.24 84.43
N HIS A 604 -9.72 36.37 83.53
CA HIS A 604 -11.01 36.46 82.87
C HIS A 604 -12.09 35.87 83.78
N ASP A 605 -13.28 36.48 83.76
CA ASP A 605 -14.44 35.95 84.49
C ASP A 605 -14.57 34.45 84.25
N ASN A 606 -14.78 33.69 85.34
CA ASN A 606 -15.11 32.24 85.33
C ASN A 606 -16.46 31.94 84.63
N ASN A 607 -16.87 32.78 83.68
CA ASN A 607 -18.02 32.53 82.85
C ASN A 607 -17.72 31.35 81.94
N ASN A 608 -18.68 30.45 81.92
CA ASN A 608 -18.67 29.17 81.25
C ASN A 608 -18.79 29.33 79.72
N ASN A 609 -18.11 30.32 79.13
CA ASN A 609 -18.14 30.66 77.70
C ASN A 609 -16.87 30.17 77.00
N ALA A 610 -17.01 29.89 75.71
CA ALA A 610 -15.94 29.45 74.82
C ALA A 610 -14.88 30.55 74.65
N SER A 611 -13.65 30.18 74.28
CA SER A 611 -12.65 31.18 73.92
C SER A 611 -13.12 32.00 72.70
N PRO A 612 -12.84 33.31 72.61
CA PRO A 612 -13.41 34.18 71.57
C PRO A 612 -13.06 33.72 70.14
N TYR A 613 -11.86 33.18 69.95
CA TYR A 613 -11.44 32.61 68.67
C TYR A 613 -12.17 31.30 68.33
N MET A 614 -12.55 30.50 69.34
CA MET A 614 -13.32 29.26 69.19
C MET A 614 -14.79 29.56 68.90
N GLU A 615 -15.36 30.62 69.50
CA GLU A 615 -16.70 31.11 69.13
C GLU A 615 -16.74 31.56 67.66
N GLU A 616 -15.73 32.29 67.19
CA GLU A 616 -15.64 32.73 65.80
C GLU A 616 -15.46 31.53 64.84
N LEU A 617 -14.68 30.52 65.24
CA LEU A 617 -14.54 29.26 64.51
C LEU A 617 -15.87 28.51 64.41
N GLN A 618 -16.60 28.39 65.53
CA GLN A 618 -17.93 27.77 65.56
C GLN A 618 -18.92 28.52 64.68
N LYS A 619 -19.00 29.86 64.78
CA LYS A 619 -19.84 30.70 63.91
C LYS A 619 -19.50 30.50 62.44
N SER A 620 -18.21 30.48 62.11
CA SER A 620 -17.73 30.28 60.74
C SER A 620 -18.08 28.90 60.18
N THR A 621 -17.90 27.83 60.97
CA THR A 621 -18.24 26.45 60.55
C THR A 621 -19.75 26.23 60.44
N LEU A 622 -20.55 26.77 61.37
CA LEU A 622 -22.02 26.74 61.32
C LEU A 622 -22.53 27.45 60.07
N HIS A 623 -22.05 28.67 59.82
CA HIS A 623 -22.40 29.44 58.61
C HIS A 623 -22.04 28.68 57.34
N PHE A 624 -20.84 28.08 57.30
CA PHE A 624 -20.41 27.33 56.14
C PHE A 624 -21.31 26.11 55.86
N ARG A 625 -21.76 25.45 56.92
CA ARG A 625 -22.72 24.34 56.81
C ARG A 625 -24.07 24.79 56.27
N SER A 626 -24.65 25.82 56.89
CA SER A 626 -26.01 26.27 56.56
C SER A 626 -26.09 26.86 55.15
N GLU A 627 -25.10 27.65 54.74
CA GLU A 627 -25.15 28.40 53.48
C GLU A 627 -24.53 27.68 52.29
N PHE A 628 -23.49 26.87 52.48
CA PHE A 628 -22.72 26.27 51.38
C PHE A 628 -22.82 24.74 51.35
N LEU A 629 -22.50 24.04 52.45
CA LEU A 629 -22.51 22.57 52.45
C LEU A 629 -23.90 21.99 52.25
N SER A 630 -24.95 22.62 52.78
CA SER A 630 -26.35 22.21 52.56
C SER A 630 -26.76 22.20 51.09
N LYS A 631 -26.10 23.03 50.26
CA LYS A 631 -26.36 23.17 48.81
C LYS A 631 -25.43 22.29 47.96
N LEU A 632 -24.24 21.96 48.49
CA LEU A 632 -23.19 21.18 47.82
C LEU A 632 -23.24 19.68 48.11
N LEU A 633 -23.76 19.28 49.27
CA LEU A 633 -23.89 17.88 49.66
C LEU A 633 -25.31 17.39 49.37
N PRO A 634 -25.47 16.21 48.77
CA PRO A 634 -26.77 15.58 48.66
C PRO A 634 -27.37 15.35 50.06
N PRO A 635 -28.70 15.46 50.24
CA PRO A 635 -29.33 15.08 51.50
C PRO A 635 -29.05 13.59 51.80
N PRO A 636 -28.90 13.20 53.07
CA PRO A 636 -28.54 11.82 53.47
C PRO A 636 -29.55 10.74 53.05
N SER A 637 -30.69 11.12 52.47
CA SER A 637 -31.77 10.24 52.02
C SER A 637 -31.62 9.71 50.58
N SER A 638 -30.63 10.15 49.79
CA SER A 638 -30.43 9.63 48.42
C SER A 638 -29.47 8.43 48.42
N SER A 639 -29.94 7.29 48.88
CA SER A 639 -29.20 6.02 48.97
C SER A 639 -29.09 5.28 47.62
N SER A 640 -28.80 5.96 46.52
CA SER A 640 -28.77 5.28 45.21
C SER A 640 -27.58 5.69 44.35
N VAL A 641 -26.84 4.65 43.96
CA VAL A 641 -25.84 4.54 42.89
C VAL A 641 -24.39 4.89 43.26
N VAL A 642 -23.65 3.80 43.51
CA VAL A 642 -22.18 3.63 43.48
C VAL A 642 -21.38 4.32 44.59
N ARG A 643 -20.54 3.50 45.26
CA ARG A 643 -19.59 3.82 46.34
C ARG A 643 -18.44 4.74 45.88
N SER A 644 -18.73 5.80 45.15
CA SER A 644 -17.74 6.86 44.91
C SER A 644 -18.08 8.01 45.84
N GLU A 645 -17.19 8.28 46.78
CA GLU A 645 -17.31 9.42 47.67
C GLU A 645 -17.41 10.70 46.82
N SER A 646 -18.46 11.50 47.00
CA SER A 646 -18.63 12.72 46.20
C SER A 646 -17.46 13.66 46.47
N LEU A 647 -17.02 14.42 45.46
CA LEU A 647 -15.92 15.38 45.59
C LEU A 647 -16.08 16.29 46.82
N CYS A 648 -17.28 16.84 47.01
CA CYS A 648 -17.59 17.73 48.13
C CYS A 648 -17.38 17.04 49.48
N THR A 649 -17.68 15.74 49.58
CA THR A 649 -17.43 14.93 50.78
C THR A 649 -15.93 14.76 51.00
N GLN A 650 -15.16 14.49 49.95
CA GLN A 650 -13.70 14.37 50.04
C GLN A 650 -13.03 15.71 50.44
N LEU A 651 -13.49 16.83 49.87
CA LEU A 651 -13.00 18.17 50.22
C LEU A 651 -13.36 18.56 51.66
N ALA A 652 -14.59 18.25 52.10
CA ALA A 652 -15.02 18.46 53.48
C ALA A 652 -14.20 17.61 54.47
N ARG A 653 -13.93 16.34 54.14
CA ARG A 653 -13.04 15.48 54.94
C ARG A 653 -11.64 16.06 55.03
N ARG A 654 -11.03 16.46 53.90
CA ARG A 654 -9.68 17.06 53.87
C ARG A 654 -9.62 18.34 54.70
N MET A 655 -10.63 19.19 54.59
CA MET A 655 -10.73 20.42 55.38
C MET A 655 -10.83 20.11 56.88
N ALA A 656 -11.75 19.23 57.27
CA ALA A 656 -11.92 18.83 58.67
C ALA A 656 -10.64 18.21 59.27
N SER A 657 -9.96 17.33 58.53
CA SER A 657 -8.67 16.76 58.92
C SER A 657 -7.59 17.83 59.13
N ARG A 658 -7.51 18.80 58.20
CA ARG A 658 -6.54 19.90 58.27
C ARG A 658 -6.79 20.78 59.49
N VAL A 659 -8.04 21.15 59.76
CA VAL A 659 -8.43 21.98 60.91
C VAL A 659 -8.00 21.33 62.22
N LEU A 660 -8.21 20.01 62.40
CA LEU A 660 -7.80 19.30 63.61
C LEU A 660 -6.26 19.27 63.78
N ILE A 661 -5.52 18.92 62.73
CA ILE A 661 -4.05 18.88 62.77
C ILE A 661 -3.48 20.27 63.05
N PHE A 662 -4.01 21.29 62.37
CA PHE A 662 -3.56 22.67 62.51
C PHE A 662 -3.79 23.17 63.94
N PHE A 663 -4.97 22.91 64.51
CA PHE A 663 -5.26 23.23 65.91
C PHE A 663 -4.29 22.54 66.87
N ILE A 664 -4.11 21.21 66.76
CA ILE A 664 -3.23 20.45 67.66
C ILE A 664 -1.79 20.97 67.58
N ARG A 665 -1.31 21.29 66.38
CA ARG A 665 0.02 21.88 66.18
C ARG A 665 0.16 23.21 66.92
N HIS A 666 -0.79 24.12 66.74
CA HIS A 666 -0.71 25.43 67.38
C HIS A 666 -0.96 25.36 68.89
N ALA A 667 -1.79 24.43 69.35
CA ALA A 667 -1.98 24.14 70.78
C ALA A 667 -0.69 23.64 71.45
N ALA A 668 0.10 22.80 70.77
CA ALA A 668 1.39 22.30 71.26
C ALA A 668 2.50 23.37 71.30
N LEU A 669 2.33 24.51 70.62
CA LEU A 669 3.32 25.60 70.60
C LEU A 669 3.10 26.63 71.71
N ILE A 670 2.01 26.54 72.47
CA ILE A 670 1.65 27.53 73.50
C ILE A 670 2.53 27.35 74.73
N ARG A 671 3.09 28.49 75.19
CA ARG A 671 3.95 28.57 76.36
C ARG A 671 3.95 30.00 76.93
N PRO A 672 3.85 30.20 78.25
CA PRO A 672 3.62 29.18 79.30
C PRO A 672 2.18 28.64 79.27
N LEU A 673 1.97 27.44 79.83
CA LEU A 673 0.64 26.84 79.95
C LEU A 673 0.36 26.48 81.42
N SER A 674 -0.35 27.36 82.14
CA SER A 674 -0.77 27.15 83.53
C SER A 674 -1.83 26.04 83.68
N GLU A 675 -2.14 25.63 84.92
CA GLU A 675 -3.24 24.69 85.20
C GLU A 675 -4.60 25.22 84.71
N SER A 676 -4.86 26.53 84.86
CA SER A 676 -6.04 27.18 84.28
C SER A 676 -6.01 27.17 82.75
N GLY A 677 -4.84 27.39 82.14
CA GLY A 677 -4.65 27.31 80.70
C GLY A 677 -4.90 25.90 80.14
N LYS A 678 -4.48 24.85 80.84
CA LYS A 678 -4.74 23.44 80.47
C LYS A 678 -6.23 23.11 80.47
N LEU A 679 -6.97 23.56 81.49
CA LEU A 679 -8.43 23.36 81.55
C LEU A 679 -9.16 24.10 80.42
N ARG A 680 -8.76 25.33 80.10
CA ARG A 680 -9.30 26.10 78.96
C ARG A 680 -8.98 25.42 77.62
N MET A 681 -7.74 24.98 77.42
CA MET A 681 -7.34 24.23 76.21
C MET A 681 -8.15 22.94 76.04
N ALA A 682 -8.33 22.16 77.11
CA ALA A 682 -9.11 20.92 77.06
C ALA A 682 -10.58 21.16 76.69
N ARG A 683 -11.11 22.32 77.07
CA ARG A 683 -12.44 22.78 76.70
C ARG A 683 -12.50 23.21 75.24
N ASP A 684 -11.57 24.05 74.79
CA ASP A 684 -11.46 24.47 73.39
C ASP A 684 -11.34 23.26 72.45
N MET A 685 -10.62 22.20 72.87
CA MET A 685 -10.54 20.93 72.14
C MET A 685 -11.89 20.21 72.04
N ALA A 686 -12.71 20.23 73.09
CA ALA A 686 -14.05 19.63 73.09
C ALA A 686 -15.01 20.42 72.19
N GLU A 687 -14.90 21.74 72.24
CA GLU A 687 -15.66 22.67 71.41
C GLU A 687 -15.28 22.56 69.92
N LEU A 688 -13.99 22.38 69.62
CA LEU A 688 -13.50 22.09 68.27
C LEU A 688 -14.01 20.74 67.77
N GLU A 689 -13.92 19.69 68.58
CA GLU A 689 -14.43 18.36 68.25
C GLU A 689 -15.93 18.42 67.88
N LEU A 690 -16.71 19.14 68.69
CA LEU A 690 -18.13 19.37 68.45
C LEU A 690 -18.37 20.17 67.16
N ALA A 691 -17.65 21.28 66.97
CA ALA A 691 -17.80 22.16 65.82
C ALA A 691 -17.47 21.42 64.50
N VAL A 692 -16.36 20.69 64.46
CA VAL A 692 -15.97 19.92 63.27
C VAL A 692 -16.95 18.77 63.03
N GLY A 693 -17.31 18.02 64.08
CA GLY A 693 -18.19 16.86 63.99
C GLY A 693 -19.62 17.18 63.56
N GLN A 694 -20.20 18.26 64.08
CA GLN A 694 -21.55 18.69 63.73
C GLN A 694 -21.58 19.46 62.41
N ASN A 695 -20.56 20.30 62.15
CA ASN A 695 -20.66 21.29 61.08
C ASN A 695 -19.93 20.89 59.79
N LEU A 696 -18.75 20.27 59.87
CA LEU A 696 -17.89 20.04 58.71
C LEU A 696 -17.94 18.59 58.22
N PHE A 697 -17.60 17.62 59.08
CA PHE A 697 -17.51 16.21 58.72
C PHE A 697 -17.55 15.31 59.97
N PRO A 698 -18.17 14.12 59.91
CA PRO A 698 -18.16 13.17 61.03
C PRO A 698 -16.73 12.83 61.48
N VAL A 699 -16.37 13.23 62.70
CA VAL A 699 -14.98 13.11 63.23
C VAL A 699 -14.49 11.68 63.32
N GLU A 700 -15.38 10.72 63.55
CA GLU A 700 -15.08 9.28 63.61
C GLU A 700 -14.49 8.74 62.30
N GLN A 701 -14.86 9.36 61.17
CA GLN A 701 -14.42 8.96 59.83
C GLN A 701 -13.12 9.66 59.38
N LEU A 702 -12.53 10.53 60.22
CA LEU A 702 -11.28 11.24 59.88
C LEU A 702 -10.03 10.39 60.11
N GLY A 703 -10.08 9.39 61.00
CA GLY A 703 -8.96 8.49 61.28
C GLY A 703 -7.83 9.15 62.11
N PRO A 704 -6.56 9.16 61.65
CA PRO A 704 -5.42 9.67 62.42
C PRO A 704 -5.56 11.09 63.01
N PRO A 705 -6.07 12.10 62.29
CA PRO A 705 -6.27 13.45 62.83
C PRO A 705 -7.17 13.50 64.07
N TYR A 706 -8.21 12.65 64.10
CA TYR A 706 -9.12 12.58 65.23
C TYR A 706 -8.51 11.82 66.41
N ARG A 707 -7.77 10.73 66.14
CA ARG A 707 -6.99 10.02 67.18
C ARG A 707 -5.97 10.95 67.84
N ALA A 708 -5.29 11.78 67.05
CA ALA A 708 -4.37 12.79 67.57
C ALA A 708 -5.08 13.78 68.51
N LEU A 709 -6.25 14.29 68.15
CA LEU A 709 -7.02 15.19 69.04
C LEU A 709 -7.39 14.48 70.36
N ARG A 710 -7.87 13.24 70.26
CA ARG A 710 -8.25 12.42 71.41
C ARG A 710 -7.07 12.08 72.32
N ALA A 711 -5.88 11.87 71.75
CA ALA A 711 -4.67 11.56 72.48
C ALA A 711 -4.03 12.81 73.12
N PHE A 712 -4.09 13.96 72.45
CA PHE A 712 -3.52 15.21 72.97
C PHE A 712 -4.24 15.73 74.23
N ARG A 713 -5.57 15.55 74.31
CA ARG A 713 -6.39 16.06 75.42
C ARG A 713 -6.03 15.49 76.80
N PRO A 714 -5.84 14.17 76.99
CA PRO A 714 -5.30 13.64 78.25
C PRO A 714 -3.80 13.92 78.42
N LEU A 715 -3.04 14.03 77.31
CA LEU A 715 -1.59 14.26 77.35
C LEU A 715 -1.23 15.59 78.05
N ILE A 716 -2.02 16.64 77.92
CA ILE A 716 -1.75 17.95 78.56
C ILE A 716 -1.82 17.89 80.10
N PHE A 717 -2.57 16.93 80.68
CA PHE A 717 -2.70 16.75 82.13
C PHE A 717 -1.72 15.74 82.72
N LEU A 718 -1.03 14.96 81.89
CA LEU A 718 -0.01 14.03 82.38
C LEU A 718 1.19 14.76 82.98
N GLU A 719 1.71 14.19 84.06
CA GLU A 719 3.00 14.57 84.63
C GLU A 719 4.15 14.21 83.68
N THR A 720 5.22 15.01 83.68
CA THR A 720 6.38 14.83 82.77
C THR A 720 7.00 13.44 82.86
N SER A 721 7.00 12.83 84.04
CA SER A 721 7.52 11.48 84.31
C SER A 721 6.72 10.35 83.64
N GLN A 722 5.42 10.56 83.41
CA GLN A 722 4.48 9.55 82.91
C GLN A 722 4.37 9.55 81.38
N ILE A 723 4.90 10.58 80.71
CA ILE A 723 4.75 10.77 79.26
C ILE A 723 5.49 9.68 78.48
N GLY A 724 6.75 9.39 78.84
CA GLY A 724 7.62 8.52 78.05
C GLY A 724 7.14 7.06 77.88
N GLY A 725 6.28 6.58 78.77
CA GLY A 725 5.68 5.24 78.71
C GLY A 725 4.20 5.22 78.29
N SER A 726 3.62 6.38 77.94
CA SER A 726 2.19 6.48 77.65
C SER A 726 1.84 5.96 76.25
N PRO A 727 0.78 5.12 76.10
CA PRO A 727 0.33 4.66 74.78
C PRO A 727 -0.20 5.81 73.90
N LEU A 728 -0.54 6.95 74.50
CA LEU A 728 -1.02 8.15 73.80
C LEU A 728 0.01 8.72 72.82
N LEU A 729 1.29 8.40 72.99
CA LEU A 729 2.35 8.85 72.10
C LEU A 729 2.26 8.21 70.70
N GLN A 730 1.64 7.03 70.58
CA GLN A 730 1.51 6.33 69.29
C GLN A 730 0.51 7.00 68.35
N ASP A 731 -0.48 7.69 68.91
CA ASP A 731 -1.57 8.33 68.16
C ASP A 731 -1.28 9.82 67.84
N LEU A 732 -0.11 10.34 68.24
CA LEU A 732 0.30 11.73 68.05
C LEU A 732 1.53 11.84 67.14
N PRO A 733 1.60 12.87 66.28
CA PRO A 733 2.82 13.17 65.57
C PRO A 733 3.97 13.47 66.57
N PRO A 734 5.13 12.83 66.43
CA PRO A 734 6.31 13.09 67.26
C PRO A 734 6.71 14.56 67.31
N SER A 735 6.53 15.28 66.20
CA SER A 735 6.71 16.74 66.15
C SER A 735 5.80 17.46 67.15
N VAL A 736 4.51 17.11 67.24
CA VAL A 736 3.56 17.71 68.19
C VAL A 736 3.97 17.41 69.63
N ILE A 737 4.39 16.17 69.93
CA ILE A 737 4.82 15.76 71.27
C ILE A 737 6.03 16.58 71.71
N LEU A 738 7.06 16.66 70.86
CA LEU A 738 8.28 17.41 71.17
C LEU A 738 8.02 18.90 71.36
N HIS A 739 7.13 19.50 70.54
CA HIS A 739 6.74 20.89 70.71
C HIS A 739 6.01 21.13 72.04
N HIS A 740 5.09 20.25 72.40
CA HIS A 740 4.39 20.33 73.68
C HIS A 740 5.33 20.21 74.87
N LEU A 741 6.41 19.42 74.77
CA LEU A 741 7.40 19.29 75.83
C LEU A 741 8.11 20.61 76.17
N TYR A 742 8.28 21.53 75.21
CA TYR A 742 8.81 22.87 75.53
C TYR A 742 7.92 23.67 76.49
N SER A 743 6.60 23.46 76.48
CA SER A 743 5.69 24.13 77.42
C SER A 743 5.96 23.75 78.89
N ARG A 744 6.59 22.58 79.12
CA ARG A 744 6.98 22.06 80.44
C ARG A 744 8.44 22.34 80.81
N GLY A 745 9.21 22.93 79.90
CA GLY A 745 10.63 23.21 80.09
C GLY A 745 10.90 24.58 80.75
N PRO A 746 12.11 24.83 81.27
CA PRO A 746 12.52 26.13 81.79
C PRO A 746 12.69 27.17 80.68
N ASP A 747 12.47 28.46 80.94
CA ASP A 747 12.49 29.56 79.94
C ASP A 747 13.79 29.68 79.15
N GLU A 748 14.87 29.13 79.68
CA GLU A 748 16.18 29.04 79.05
C GLU A 748 16.21 28.07 77.86
N LEU A 749 15.36 27.04 77.86
CA LEU A 749 15.18 26.10 76.76
C LEU A 749 14.27 26.74 75.71
N GLN A 750 14.86 27.49 74.78
CA GLN A 750 14.13 28.17 73.71
C GLN A 750 13.61 27.16 72.67
N SER A 751 12.36 27.31 72.24
CA SER A 751 11.81 26.51 71.14
C SER A 751 12.45 26.90 69.79
N PRO A 752 12.39 26.05 68.75
CA PRO A 752 12.93 26.40 67.43
C PRO A 752 12.30 27.66 66.84
N LEU A 753 11.02 27.89 67.13
CA LEU A 753 10.27 29.12 66.83
C LEU A 753 10.96 30.35 67.45
N GLN A 754 11.25 30.30 68.76
CA GLN A 754 11.87 31.40 69.51
C GLN A 754 13.33 31.63 69.10
N ARG A 755 14.12 30.56 68.94
CA ARG A 755 15.53 30.63 68.51
C ARG A 755 15.67 31.32 67.16
N ASN A 756 14.80 31.00 66.21
CA ASN A 756 14.85 31.52 64.84
C ASN A 756 14.02 32.80 64.63
N LYS A 757 13.34 33.30 65.67
CA LYS A 757 12.49 34.51 65.63
C LYS A 757 11.42 34.47 64.52
N LEU A 758 10.84 33.30 64.28
CA LEU A 758 9.79 33.10 63.29
C LEU A 758 8.42 33.43 63.89
N THR A 759 7.45 33.86 63.07
CA THR A 759 6.06 33.94 63.52
C THR A 759 5.43 32.55 63.61
N PRO A 760 4.39 32.33 64.45
CA PRO A 760 3.70 31.05 64.53
C PRO A 760 3.22 30.54 63.17
N LEU A 761 2.73 31.45 62.31
CA LEU A 761 2.33 31.12 60.94
C LEU A 761 3.51 30.70 60.06
N GLN A 762 4.61 31.47 60.04
CA GLN A 762 5.81 31.13 59.27
C GLN A 762 6.39 29.78 59.68
N TYR A 763 6.37 29.49 60.97
CA TYR A 763 6.84 28.22 61.50
C TYR A 763 5.91 27.06 61.15
N SER A 764 4.59 27.26 61.20
CA SER A 764 3.61 26.26 60.79
C SER A 764 3.73 25.91 59.30
N LEU A 765 3.92 26.92 58.43
CA LEU A 765 4.20 26.71 57.01
C LEU A 765 5.52 25.97 56.78
N TRP A 766 6.56 26.29 57.57
CA TRP A 766 7.81 25.54 57.53
C TRP A 766 7.62 24.08 57.93
N LEU A 767 6.87 23.80 59.00
CA LEU A 767 6.53 22.44 59.45
C LEU A 767 5.74 21.65 58.38
N ASP A 768 4.90 22.31 57.58
CA ASP A 768 4.21 21.66 56.45
C ASP A 768 5.14 21.29 55.30
N SER A 769 6.23 22.05 55.12
CA SER A 769 7.21 21.83 54.05
C SER A 769 8.31 20.82 54.39
N GLN A 770 8.51 20.49 55.67
CA GLN A 770 9.63 19.69 56.16
C GLN A 770 9.16 18.36 56.76
N GLY A 771 9.94 17.29 56.58
CA GLY A 771 9.72 16.00 57.23
C GLY A 771 10.15 15.98 58.69
N GLU A 772 9.70 14.98 59.45
CA GLU A 772 9.94 14.88 60.91
C GLU A 772 11.44 14.85 61.29
N ASP A 773 12.31 14.33 60.42
CA ASP A 773 13.77 14.34 60.63
C ASP A 773 14.36 15.75 60.67
N GLN A 774 13.88 16.65 59.80
CA GLN A 774 14.36 18.03 59.75
C GLN A 774 13.81 18.83 60.93
N VAL A 775 12.56 18.54 61.33
CA VAL A 775 11.98 19.07 62.56
C VAL A 775 12.81 18.64 63.77
N TRP A 776 13.20 17.36 63.85
CA TRP A 776 14.05 16.86 64.91
C TRP A 776 15.44 17.51 64.92
N LYS A 777 16.08 17.72 63.76
CA LYS A 777 17.37 18.45 63.71
C LYS A 777 17.26 19.87 64.28
N GLY A 778 16.18 20.58 63.96
CA GLY A 778 15.90 21.91 64.50
C GLY A 778 15.72 21.87 66.03
N ILE A 779 14.98 20.90 66.54
CA ILE A 779 14.75 20.68 67.97
C ILE A 779 16.07 20.29 68.67
N LYS A 780 16.83 19.34 68.12
CA LYS A 780 18.12 18.90 68.66
C LYS A 780 19.09 20.06 68.79
N ALA A 781 19.17 20.95 67.80
CA ALA A 781 20.03 22.13 67.89
C ALA A 781 19.67 23.01 69.09
N THR A 782 18.38 23.18 69.43
CA THR A 782 17.98 23.94 70.63
C THR A 782 18.30 23.20 71.94
N LEU A 783 18.26 21.86 71.93
CA LEU A 783 18.66 21.04 73.07
C LEU A 783 20.18 21.14 73.29
N ASP A 784 20.96 21.10 72.22
CA ASP A 784 22.43 21.27 72.27
C ASP A 784 22.79 22.67 72.82
N ASP A 785 22.08 23.72 72.39
CA ASP A 785 22.26 25.09 72.93
C ASP A 785 21.95 25.17 74.44
N TYR A 786 20.88 24.51 74.88
CA TYR A 786 20.52 24.44 76.29
C TYR A 786 21.56 23.68 77.11
N GLU A 787 22.04 22.56 76.60
CA GLU A 787 23.11 21.78 77.23
C GLU A 787 24.40 22.60 77.39
N MET A 788 24.80 23.32 76.34
CA MET A 788 25.96 24.24 76.42
C MET A 788 25.76 25.31 77.50
N LYS A 789 24.57 25.91 77.61
CA LYS A 789 24.26 26.94 78.63
C LYS A 789 24.23 26.37 80.06
N VAL A 790 23.73 25.16 80.27
CA VAL A 790 23.72 24.49 81.59
C VAL A 790 25.16 24.12 82.00
N ARG A 791 25.94 23.53 81.08
CA ARG A 791 27.35 23.18 81.33
C ARG A 791 28.22 24.40 81.59
N ALA A 792 27.98 25.52 80.90
CA ALA A 792 28.70 26.78 81.13
C ALA A 792 28.44 27.38 82.53
N ARG A 793 27.31 27.04 83.16
CA ARG A 793 26.97 27.47 84.54
C ARG A 793 27.49 26.53 85.62
N GLY A 794 28.00 25.35 85.26
CA GLY A 794 28.54 24.36 86.19
C GLY A 794 27.48 23.43 86.82
N ASP A 795 26.22 23.54 86.41
CA ASP A 795 25.13 22.68 86.89
C ASP A 795 25.22 21.28 86.27
N LYS A 796 25.00 20.25 87.09
CA LYS A 796 25.01 18.83 86.66
C LYS A 796 23.61 18.24 86.45
N GLU A 797 22.57 18.96 86.83
CA GLU A 797 21.18 18.52 86.76
C GLU A 797 20.47 19.22 85.59
N PHE A 798 19.95 18.42 84.65
CA PHE A 798 19.13 18.92 83.55
C PHE A 798 17.65 18.88 83.95
N SER A 799 16.83 19.75 83.35
CA SER A 799 15.38 19.66 83.46
C SER A 799 14.89 18.25 83.06
N PRO A 800 13.90 17.65 83.74
CA PRO A 800 13.38 16.31 83.42
C PRO A 800 12.80 16.20 82.00
N VAL A 801 12.52 17.34 81.35
CA VAL A 801 12.07 17.42 79.96
C VAL A 801 13.20 17.14 78.96
N TYR A 802 14.43 17.54 79.26
CA TYR A 802 15.60 17.40 78.38
C TYR A 802 15.91 15.94 78.01
N PRO A 803 16.09 14.99 78.96
CA PRO A 803 16.36 13.59 78.62
C PRO A 803 15.16 12.93 77.92
N LEU A 804 13.93 13.33 78.26
CA LEU A 804 12.71 12.83 77.63
C LEU A 804 12.62 13.23 76.15
N MET A 805 12.94 14.49 75.82
CA MET A 805 12.97 14.97 74.43
C MET A 805 14.06 14.28 73.61
N LEU A 806 15.23 14.02 74.20
CA LEU A 806 16.31 13.25 73.56
C LEU A 806 15.89 11.79 73.29
N GLN A 807 15.21 11.15 74.25
CA GLN A 807 14.71 9.79 74.08
C GLN A 807 13.69 9.70 72.94
N ILE A 808 12.69 10.58 72.94
CA ILE A 808 11.64 10.59 71.90
C ILE A 808 12.24 10.96 70.54
N GLY A 809 13.10 11.98 70.47
CA GLY A 809 13.68 12.39 69.20
C GLY A 809 14.74 11.46 68.62
N SER A 810 15.50 10.75 69.46
CA SER A 810 16.43 9.71 68.98
C SER A 810 15.71 8.49 68.42
N SER A 811 14.53 8.15 68.95
CA SER A 811 13.68 7.08 68.38
C SER A 811 13.15 7.42 66.98
N LEU A 812 12.94 8.70 66.66
CA LEU A 812 12.58 9.16 65.31
C LEU A 812 13.69 8.89 64.29
N ALA A 813 14.93 9.25 64.63
CA ALA A 813 16.09 9.06 63.76
C ALA A 813 16.42 7.58 63.48
N GLN A 814 16.06 6.67 64.39
CA GLN A 814 16.22 5.22 64.19
C GLN A 814 15.13 4.64 63.28
N THR A 815 13.91 5.20 63.33
CA THR A 815 12.78 4.73 62.53
C THR A 815 12.94 5.13 61.06
N THR A 816 13.45 6.33 60.77
CA THR A 816 13.70 6.81 59.40
C THR A 816 14.94 6.18 58.76
N ALA A 817 15.96 5.81 59.54
CA ALA A 817 17.11 5.02 59.06
C ALA A 817 16.75 3.58 58.67
N SER A 818 15.60 3.05 59.13
CA SER A 818 15.11 1.70 58.81
C SER A 818 14.16 1.64 57.60
N GLN A 819 13.75 2.79 57.07
CA GLN A 819 12.84 2.92 55.91
C GLN A 819 13.56 3.42 54.63
N HIS A 820 14.88 3.59 54.68
CA HIS A 820 15.72 3.93 53.54
C HIS A 820 16.55 2.73 53.07
#